data_AF-M2MZQ8-F1
#
_entry.id   AF-M2MZQ8-F1
#
_cell.length_a   1.000
_cell.length_b   1.000
_cell.length_c   1.000
_cell.angle_alpha   90.00
_cell.angle_beta   90.00
_cell.angle_gamma   90.00
#
_symmetry.space_group_name_H-M   'P 1'
#
loop_
_entity.id
_entity.type
_entity.pdbx_description
1 polymer ?
#
loop_
_entity_poly.entity_id
_entity_poly.type
_entity_poly.pdbx_seq_one_letter_code
_entity_poly.pdbx_strand_id
1 'polypeptide(L)'
;MGYANASQLGSGVRQRLYSRAFIVADLDKPEDRFVYLVLDTQSGDTAIRNGTLEALRALGGEYAVYGNQNIALTGTHSHSGPGAWLNYLLPQITSKGFHKPSYQAIVDGTVASIVQAHKSLAPGRLAVGHVNVTDANVNRSPYAYLANPAEERARYDHDVDKTMTALRFINARSNDDIGMLTWFPVHGTSMYGNNSIVTGDNKGVAAWLFEKSTNDPNFVAGFSQANVGDTSPNIHGAYCEYGAYAGETCNFKTSLCGNASQPCHGRGPHWGLHDGGAASTYEIGRRQYQAAADLLSDSDAWTPVTGSVVKSVHHFVDLSSYHFALPNGAAVRTCPAALGYSFAAGTSDGPGAFDFKQAQPNDPHANPLWAYVGGLVHSPNDTQKVCHGDKVILLDVGESHRPYEWTPNIVDIQLLRVGPLFIIVSPGEATTMAGRRWKEAIHESAALILADEAIAGRIDADVAQEPIVVLGGPANTYTHYISTPEEYAVQRYEGASTLYGPWTLDAFVNLSLTYLPLLSSSAASQLPNSELGPRPPIQVNDSLSFITPVVVDRAPFFKKFGGIIRNVKPTYRVGETVSATFVGANPRNNLRLGGTFAEVEQYDLSTRRWRRLRDDSDWSLLYEWKRTSEVTGTSEVTISWETKGKPNFRGSYRLRYYGDAKALGGSINPFEGVSGSFRIV
;
A
#
# COMPACT_ATOMS: atom_id res chain seq x y z
N MET A 1 -0.35 -1.86 10.08
CA MET A 1 -0.94 -0.51 9.88
C MET A 1 -2.05 -0.69 8.87
N GLY A 2 -3.24 -0.14 9.09
CA GLY A 2 -4.40 -0.34 8.20
C GLY A 2 -5.67 -0.62 8.99
N TYR A 3 -5.75 -1.77 9.64
CA TYR A 3 -6.92 -2.23 10.43
C TYR A 3 -7.32 -1.39 11.65
N ALA A 4 -6.59 -0.32 11.98
CA ALA A 4 -6.88 0.55 13.12
C ALA A 4 -7.07 -0.19 14.47
N ASN A 5 -6.35 -1.31 14.68
CA ASN A 5 -6.44 -2.12 15.89
C ASN A 5 -5.18 -1.97 16.76
N ALA A 6 -5.31 -1.35 17.93
CA ALA A 6 -4.20 -1.11 18.86
C ALA A 6 -3.59 -2.40 19.47
N SER A 7 -4.31 -3.52 19.38
CA SER A 7 -3.86 -4.85 19.81
C SER A 7 -3.09 -5.61 18.72
N GLN A 8 -3.14 -5.14 17.47
CA GLN A 8 -2.40 -5.73 16.35
C GLN A 8 -0.93 -5.28 16.39
N LEU A 9 -0.14 -5.94 17.24
CA LEU A 9 1.28 -5.63 17.43
C LEU A 9 2.17 -6.61 16.66
N GLY A 10 3.17 -6.07 15.95
CA GLY A 10 4.12 -6.87 15.18
C GLY A 10 4.88 -7.88 16.04
N SER A 11 4.84 -9.15 15.64
CA SER A 11 5.46 -10.28 16.34
C SER A 11 6.45 -11.06 15.47
N GLY A 12 6.65 -10.69 14.20
CA GLY A 12 7.53 -11.45 13.32
C GLY A 12 7.61 -10.91 11.90
N VAL A 13 8.30 -11.65 11.04
CA VAL A 13 8.49 -11.35 9.61
C VAL A 13 8.35 -12.66 8.82
N ARG A 14 7.49 -12.66 7.80
CA ARG A 14 7.41 -13.72 6.77
C ARG A 14 7.89 -13.22 5.42
N GLN A 15 7.75 -11.93 5.17
CA GLN A 15 8.25 -11.29 3.96
C GLN A 15 8.74 -9.90 4.31
N ARG A 16 9.95 -9.56 3.85
CA ARG A 16 10.48 -8.20 3.90
C ARG A 16 9.63 -7.25 3.05
N LEU A 17 9.63 -5.99 3.44
CA LEU A 17 8.94 -4.90 2.73
C LEU A 17 9.97 -4.17 1.86
N TYR A 18 9.62 -3.88 0.60
CA TYR A 18 10.52 -3.24 -0.35
C TYR A 18 9.97 -1.90 -0.83
N SER A 19 10.89 -1.03 -1.28
CA SER A 19 10.57 0.09 -2.16
C SER A 19 11.08 -0.25 -3.56
N ARG A 20 10.19 -0.19 -4.56
CA ARG A 20 10.52 -0.45 -5.97
C ARG A 20 10.38 0.85 -6.75
N ALA A 21 11.46 1.27 -7.42
CA ALA A 21 11.52 2.55 -8.13
C ALA A 21 11.60 2.35 -9.64
N PHE A 22 10.71 3.03 -10.37
CA PHE A 22 10.67 3.06 -11.83
C PHE A 22 10.94 4.48 -12.29
N ILE A 23 12.05 4.70 -13.01
CA ILE A 23 12.43 6.02 -13.51
C ILE A 23 12.27 6.02 -15.03
N VAL A 24 11.51 7.00 -15.52
CA VAL A 24 11.32 7.26 -16.95
C VAL A 24 11.82 8.66 -17.22
N ALA A 25 12.64 8.82 -18.25
CA ALA A 25 13.23 10.08 -18.66
C ALA A 25 13.22 10.20 -20.19
N ASP A 26 13.08 11.43 -20.68
CA ASP A 26 13.26 11.75 -22.09
C ASP A 26 14.75 11.55 -22.48
N LEU A 27 15.00 11.00 -23.67
CA LEU A 27 16.36 10.71 -24.16
C LEU A 27 17.13 11.97 -24.54
N ASP A 28 16.45 12.94 -25.15
CA ASP A 28 17.03 14.20 -25.63
C ASP A 28 17.05 15.25 -24.53
N LYS A 29 16.12 15.15 -23.57
CA LYS A 29 15.99 16.06 -22.43
C LYS A 29 15.91 15.31 -21.10
N PRO A 30 17.01 14.72 -20.61
CA PRO A 30 16.95 13.83 -19.44
C PRO A 30 16.43 14.47 -18.16
N GLU A 31 16.42 15.78 -18.00
CA GLU A 31 15.77 16.47 -16.86
C GLU A 31 14.24 16.34 -16.86
N ASP A 32 13.64 16.12 -18.03
CA ASP A 32 12.24 15.76 -18.18
C ASP A 32 12.10 14.27 -17.82
N ARG A 33 11.98 14.02 -16.51
CA ARG A 33 11.90 12.68 -15.93
C ARG A 33 10.94 12.65 -14.76
N PHE A 34 10.43 11.46 -14.45
CA PHE A 34 9.73 11.18 -13.21
C PHE A 34 10.15 9.84 -12.60
N VAL A 35 9.81 9.67 -11.33
CA VAL A 35 9.95 8.43 -10.55
C VAL A 35 8.56 7.99 -10.09
N TYR A 36 8.19 6.76 -10.43
CA TYR A 36 7.03 6.09 -9.85
C TYR A 36 7.51 5.04 -8.85
N LEU A 37 7.11 5.18 -7.59
CA LEU A 37 7.52 4.29 -6.49
C LEU A 37 6.35 3.40 -6.07
N VAL A 38 6.62 2.11 -5.90
CA VAL A 38 5.71 1.15 -5.26
C VAL A 38 6.35 0.66 -3.97
N LEU A 39 5.81 1.11 -2.84
CA LEU A 39 6.26 0.71 -1.50
C LEU A 39 5.35 -0.36 -0.94
N ASP A 40 5.92 -1.39 -0.29
CA ASP A 40 5.17 -2.37 0.50
C ASP A 40 4.68 -1.78 1.84
N THR A 41 4.01 -0.63 1.77
CA THR A 41 3.41 0.13 2.89
C THR A 41 1.89 0.25 2.69
N GLN A 42 1.20 0.75 3.72
CA GLN A 42 -0.23 1.01 3.64
C GLN A 42 -0.57 2.15 2.64
N SER A 43 0.29 3.13 2.46
CA SER A 43 0.08 4.25 1.53
C SER A 43 1.40 4.98 1.29
N GLY A 44 1.41 5.90 0.33
CA GLY A 44 2.31 7.05 0.40
C GLY A 44 1.89 8.01 1.52
N ASP A 45 2.82 8.80 2.04
CA ASP A 45 2.54 9.74 3.13
C ASP A 45 3.40 11.00 3.09
N THR A 46 2.82 12.12 3.55
CA THR A 46 3.40 13.45 3.49
C THR A 46 4.78 13.50 4.17
N ALA A 47 4.93 12.85 5.33
CA ALA A 47 6.20 12.82 6.05
C ALA A 47 7.23 12.01 5.26
N ILE A 48 6.87 10.82 4.77
CA ILE A 48 7.77 9.97 3.97
C ILE A 48 8.22 10.67 2.69
N ARG A 49 7.29 11.30 1.98
CA ARG A 49 7.56 12.08 0.77
C ARG A 49 8.51 13.23 1.06
N ASN A 50 8.23 14.02 2.10
CA ASN A 50 9.11 15.13 2.51
C ASN A 50 10.51 14.66 2.90
N GLY A 51 10.61 13.62 3.75
CA GLY A 51 11.90 13.05 4.17
C GLY A 51 12.72 12.51 3.00
N THR A 52 12.06 11.88 2.02
CA THR A 52 12.71 11.41 0.79
C THR A 52 13.27 12.58 -0.02
N LEU A 53 12.49 13.64 -0.20
CA LEU A 53 12.91 14.85 -0.93
C LEU A 53 14.07 15.57 -0.23
N GLU A 54 14.04 15.67 1.10
CA GLU A 54 15.13 16.24 1.90
C GLU A 54 16.42 15.43 1.76
N ALA A 55 16.31 14.09 1.85
CA ALA A 55 17.46 13.20 1.71
C ALA A 55 18.07 13.26 0.29
N LEU A 56 17.26 13.25 -0.77
CA LEU A 56 17.74 13.41 -2.14
C LEU A 56 18.40 14.78 -2.37
N ARG A 57 17.82 15.85 -1.83
CA ARG A 57 18.43 17.19 -1.87
C ARG A 57 19.77 17.22 -1.15
N ALA A 58 19.89 16.54 -0.01
CA ALA A 58 21.12 16.44 0.75
C ALA A 58 22.23 15.65 0.02
N LEU A 59 21.86 14.66 -0.81
CA LEU A 59 22.82 13.98 -1.71
C LEU A 59 23.38 14.93 -2.77
N GLY A 60 22.60 15.92 -3.22
CA GLY A 60 23.01 16.94 -4.18
C GLY A 60 23.37 16.39 -5.57
N GLY A 61 24.06 17.18 -6.39
CA GLY A 61 24.56 16.75 -7.70
C GLY A 61 23.46 16.23 -8.63
N GLU A 62 23.65 15.02 -9.17
CA GLU A 62 22.71 14.34 -10.09
C GLU A 62 21.33 14.07 -9.48
N TYR A 63 21.20 14.07 -8.15
CA TYR A 63 19.92 13.83 -7.45
C TYR A 63 19.07 15.09 -7.30
N ALA A 64 19.62 16.28 -7.61
CA ALA A 64 18.90 17.55 -7.52
C ALA A 64 17.73 17.66 -8.52
N VAL A 65 17.69 16.78 -9.53
CA VAL A 65 16.58 16.68 -10.49
C VAL A 65 15.28 16.18 -9.86
N TYR A 66 15.35 15.54 -8.68
CA TYR A 66 14.18 14.98 -8.01
C TYR A 66 13.55 15.97 -7.02
N GLY A 67 12.28 16.31 -7.27
CA GLY A 67 11.51 17.31 -6.53
C GLY A 67 10.03 16.93 -6.40
N ASN A 68 9.22 17.87 -5.89
CA ASN A 68 7.77 17.67 -5.75
C ASN A 68 7.09 17.32 -7.09
N GLN A 69 7.57 17.90 -8.19
CA GLN A 69 6.99 17.72 -9.52
C GLN A 69 6.99 16.25 -9.98
N ASN A 70 8.07 15.52 -9.67
CA ASN A 70 8.42 14.34 -10.44
C ASN A 70 8.70 13.08 -9.62
N ILE A 71 8.38 13.06 -8.32
CA ILE A 71 8.31 11.84 -7.54
C ILE A 71 6.85 11.51 -7.29
N ALA A 72 6.42 10.29 -7.55
CA ALA A 72 5.13 9.73 -7.15
C ALA A 72 5.37 8.60 -6.16
N LEU A 73 4.91 8.75 -4.93
CA LEU A 73 5.15 7.81 -3.83
C LEU A 73 3.87 7.00 -3.57
N THR A 74 3.74 5.79 -4.12
CA THR A 74 2.55 4.95 -3.95
C THR A 74 2.79 3.79 -2.97
N GLY A 75 1.77 3.41 -2.21
CA GLY A 75 1.79 2.20 -1.40
C GLY A 75 1.04 1.05 -2.07
N THR A 76 1.47 -0.19 -1.84
CA THR A 76 0.70 -1.40 -2.20
C THR A 76 -0.55 -1.57 -1.37
N HIS A 77 -0.75 -0.71 -0.37
CA HIS A 77 -1.85 -0.78 0.57
C HIS A 77 -1.87 -2.09 1.37
N SER A 78 -0.69 -2.59 1.74
CA SER A 78 -0.54 -3.70 2.69
C SER A 78 -0.98 -3.29 4.08
N HIS A 79 -1.88 -4.07 4.69
CA HIS A 79 -2.30 -3.89 6.08
C HIS A 79 -1.41 -4.61 7.10
N SER A 80 -0.38 -5.32 6.62
CA SER A 80 0.53 -6.14 7.43
C SER A 80 1.93 -5.54 7.60
N GLY A 81 2.10 -4.24 7.35
CA GLY A 81 3.34 -3.51 7.66
C GLY A 81 3.34 -2.89 9.08
N PRO A 82 4.53 -2.58 9.66
CA PRO A 82 4.62 -1.77 10.87
C PRO A 82 3.95 -0.39 10.70
N GLY A 83 3.36 0.12 11.77
CA GLY A 83 2.76 1.47 11.82
C GLY A 83 3.69 2.54 12.37
N ALA A 84 3.08 3.64 12.85
CA ALA A 84 3.76 4.77 13.51
C ALA A 84 4.74 5.57 12.63
N TRP A 85 4.37 5.89 11.39
CA TRP A 85 5.19 6.72 10.49
C TRP A 85 4.40 7.73 9.66
N LEU A 86 3.07 7.74 9.77
CA LEU A 86 2.19 8.67 9.07
C LEU A 86 2.26 10.07 9.69
N ASN A 87 2.17 11.11 8.87
CA ASN A 87 2.36 12.50 9.27
C ASN A 87 1.29 13.00 10.25
N TYR A 88 0.03 12.68 10.01
CA TYR A 88 -1.11 13.25 10.74
C TYR A 88 -1.54 12.40 11.95
N LEU A 89 -2.16 13.03 12.97
CA LEU A 89 -2.42 12.38 14.27
C LEU A 89 -3.41 11.22 14.19
N LEU A 90 -4.49 11.34 13.42
CA LEU A 90 -5.60 10.38 13.45
C LEU A 90 -5.11 8.91 13.28
N PRO A 91 -4.34 8.56 12.24
CA PRO A 91 -3.85 7.19 12.08
C PRO A 91 -2.72 6.82 13.06
N GLN A 92 -2.08 7.79 13.73
CA GLN A 92 -1.08 7.53 14.76
C GLN A 92 -1.71 7.00 16.06
N ILE A 93 -2.98 7.32 16.36
CA ILE A 93 -3.66 6.95 17.61
C ILE A 93 -3.56 5.44 17.87
N THR A 94 -3.91 4.62 16.89
CA THR A 94 -3.91 3.15 17.01
C THR A 94 -2.49 2.57 16.97
N SER A 95 -1.52 3.32 16.44
CA SER A 95 -0.09 3.00 16.45
C SER A 95 0.64 3.48 17.71
N LYS A 96 -0.08 4.14 18.65
CA LYS A 96 0.47 4.76 19.86
C LYS A 96 1.46 5.90 19.57
N GLY A 97 1.27 6.63 18.47
CA GLY A 97 2.06 7.80 18.10
C GLY A 97 2.97 7.57 16.89
N PHE A 98 4.06 8.34 16.83
CA PHE A 98 5.06 8.32 15.76
C PHE A 98 6.39 7.68 16.21
N HIS A 99 6.96 6.80 15.40
CA HIS A 99 8.19 6.07 15.66
C HIS A 99 9.25 6.48 14.63
N LYS A 100 10.13 7.42 15.02
CA LYS A 100 11.19 7.94 14.14
C LYS A 100 12.03 6.84 13.45
N PRO A 101 12.43 5.74 14.11
CA PRO A 101 13.16 4.67 13.42
C PRO A 101 12.35 3.95 12.34
N SER A 102 11.02 3.81 12.49
CA SER A 102 10.17 3.23 11.44
C SER A 102 10.08 4.17 10.24
N TYR A 103 9.83 5.46 10.51
CA TYR A 103 9.85 6.52 9.50
C TYR A 103 11.18 6.54 8.73
N GLN A 104 12.31 6.56 9.45
CA GLN A 104 13.63 6.67 8.84
C GLN A 104 13.94 5.43 7.98
N ALA A 105 13.56 4.23 8.43
CA ALA A 105 13.75 3.02 7.64
C ALA A 105 13.03 3.05 6.28
N ILE A 106 11.82 3.63 6.24
CA ILE A 106 11.05 3.79 5.00
C ILE A 106 11.71 4.85 4.10
N VAL A 107 12.13 5.99 4.67
CA VAL A 107 12.86 7.05 3.93
C VAL A 107 14.15 6.49 3.34
N ASP A 108 14.99 5.83 4.15
CA ASP A 108 16.27 5.26 3.72
C ASP A 108 16.08 4.22 2.61
N GLY A 109 15.10 3.33 2.76
CA GLY A 109 14.77 2.33 1.74
C GLY A 109 14.27 2.95 0.44
N THR A 110 13.50 4.03 0.53
CA THR A 110 12.98 4.76 -0.64
C THR A 110 14.09 5.52 -1.37
N VAL A 111 14.97 6.20 -0.64
CA VAL A 111 16.13 6.88 -1.23
C VAL A 111 17.06 5.86 -1.88
N ALA A 112 17.32 4.73 -1.21
CA ALA A 112 18.17 3.67 -1.75
C ALA A 112 17.64 3.10 -3.08
N SER A 113 16.32 2.85 -3.18
CA SER A 113 15.72 2.34 -4.43
C SER A 113 15.79 3.37 -5.56
N ILE A 114 15.56 4.66 -5.27
CA ILE A 114 15.72 5.75 -6.25
C ILE A 114 17.17 5.85 -6.73
N VAL A 115 18.14 5.83 -5.81
CA VAL A 115 19.57 5.88 -6.13
C VAL A 115 19.98 4.68 -6.98
N GLN A 116 19.49 3.48 -6.67
CA GLN A 116 19.75 2.28 -7.46
C GLN A 116 19.19 2.42 -8.88
N ALA A 117 17.92 2.83 -9.01
CA ALA A 117 17.27 3.01 -10.31
C ALA A 117 17.91 4.15 -11.14
N HIS A 118 18.35 5.24 -10.49
CA HIS A 118 19.05 6.34 -11.15
C HIS A 118 20.37 5.86 -11.77
N LYS A 119 21.15 5.08 -11.01
CA LYS A 119 22.44 4.53 -11.47
C LYS A 119 22.29 3.50 -12.59
N SER A 120 21.12 2.88 -12.74
CA SER A 120 20.81 1.92 -13.80
C SER A 120 20.08 2.53 -14.99
N LEU A 121 19.94 3.86 -15.06
CA LEU A 121 19.33 4.52 -16.21
C LEU A 121 20.07 4.16 -17.51
N ALA A 122 19.31 3.73 -18.51
CA ALA A 122 19.83 3.36 -19.81
C ALA A 122 18.76 3.62 -20.89
N PRO A 123 19.15 3.85 -22.14
CA PRO A 123 18.20 3.88 -23.25
C PRO A 123 17.37 2.60 -23.31
N GLY A 124 16.07 2.75 -23.49
CA GLY A 124 15.11 1.65 -23.44
C GLY A 124 13.87 1.93 -24.27
N ARG A 125 12.97 0.94 -24.27
CA ARG A 125 11.63 1.05 -24.84
C ARG A 125 10.61 0.69 -23.77
N LEU A 126 9.43 1.28 -23.90
CA LEU A 126 8.28 1.00 -23.04
C LEU A 126 7.17 0.38 -23.90
N ALA A 127 6.40 -0.52 -23.32
CA ALA A 127 5.19 -1.05 -23.93
C ALA A 127 4.10 -1.25 -22.89
N VAL A 128 2.84 -1.05 -23.29
CA VAL A 128 1.67 -1.28 -22.44
C VAL A 128 0.94 -2.54 -22.88
N GLY A 129 0.51 -3.34 -21.91
CA GLY A 129 -0.31 -4.53 -22.10
C GLY A 129 -1.47 -4.59 -21.10
N HIS A 130 -2.48 -5.38 -21.44
CA HIS A 130 -3.67 -5.55 -20.62
C HIS A 130 -3.98 -7.04 -20.44
N VAL A 131 -4.34 -7.45 -19.23
CA VAL A 131 -4.74 -8.83 -18.92
C VAL A 131 -5.84 -8.84 -17.88
N ASN A 132 -6.82 -9.73 -18.01
CA ASN A 132 -7.89 -9.85 -17.02
C ASN A 132 -7.49 -10.81 -15.89
N VAL A 133 -7.70 -10.37 -14.64
CA VAL A 133 -7.59 -11.18 -13.43
C VAL A 133 -8.97 -11.26 -12.78
N THR A 134 -9.75 -12.26 -13.18
CA THR A 134 -11.18 -12.33 -12.86
C THR A 134 -11.47 -12.79 -11.44
N ASP A 135 -10.56 -13.52 -10.82
CA ASP A 135 -10.75 -14.21 -9.54
C ASP A 135 -9.79 -13.73 -8.43
N ALA A 136 -9.31 -12.50 -8.49
CA ALA A 136 -8.44 -11.93 -7.45
C ALA A 136 -9.10 -10.84 -6.58
N ASN A 137 -10.23 -10.29 -7.00
CA ASN A 137 -10.95 -9.24 -6.27
C ASN A 137 -12.48 -9.41 -6.31
N VAL A 138 -13.18 -8.83 -5.33
CA VAL A 138 -14.64 -8.67 -5.28
C VAL A 138 -14.99 -7.29 -4.71
N ASN A 139 -16.20 -6.78 -4.97
CA ASN A 139 -16.67 -5.54 -4.36
C ASN A 139 -17.10 -5.81 -2.90
N ARG A 140 -16.61 -5.03 -1.93
CA ARG A 140 -16.97 -5.14 -0.50
C ARG A 140 -18.10 -4.19 -0.07
N SER A 141 -18.51 -3.30 -0.97
CA SER A 141 -19.62 -2.35 -0.81
C SER A 141 -20.56 -2.34 -2.03
N PRO A 142 -21.03 -3.51 -2.53
CA PRO A 142 -21.82 -3.59 -3.76
C PRO A 142 -23.14 -2.81 -3.68
N TYR A 143 -23.71 -2.65 -2.48
CA TYR A 143 -24.91 -1.82 -2.29
C TYR A 143 -24.65 -0.33 -2.61
N ALA A 144 -23.46 0.19 -2.28
CA ALA A 144 -23.09 1.56 -2.63
C ALA A 144 -22.82 1.69 -4.13
N TYR A 145 -22.13 0.71 -4.73
CA TYR A 145 -21.92 0.69 -6.18
C TYR A 145 -23.24 0.76 -6.97
N LEU A 146 -24.28 0.06 -6.50
CA LEU A 146 -25.61 0.07 -7.14
C LEU A 146 -26.33 1.44 -7.09
N ALA A 147 -25.87 2.38 -6.27
CA ALA A 147 -26.40 3.74 -6.24
C ALA A 147 -25.96 4.57 -7.45
N ASN A 148 -24.84 4.20 -8.11
CA ASN A 148 -24.44 4.85 -9.37
C ASN A 148 -25.51 4.63 -10.46
N PRO A 149 -25.68 5.58 -11.41
CA PRO A 149 -26.68 5.51 -12.46
C PRO A 149 -26.68 4.17 -13.23
N ALA A 150 -27.87 3.65 -13.54
CA ALA A 150 -28.01 2.32 -14.12
C ALA A 150 -27.39 2.24 -15.52
N GLU A 151 -27.54 3.31 -16.31
CA GLU A 151 -26.97 3.49 -17.63
C GLU A 151 -25.44 3.52 -17.61
N GLU A 152 -24.84 4.12 -16.58
CA GLU A 152 -23.38 4.13 -16.41
C GLU A 152 -22.88 2.73 -16.03
N ARG A 153 -23.55 2.07 -15.08
CA ARG A 153 -23.18 0.70 -14.66
C ARG A 153 -23.30 -0.31 -15.80
N ALA A 154 -24.26 -0.14 -16.71
CA ALA A 154 -24.46 -1.02 -17.86
C ALA A 154 -23.30 -0.99 -18.88
N ARG A 155 -22.37 -0.02 -18.77
CA ARG A 155 -21.15 0.05 -19.59
C ARG A 155 -20.06 -0.93 -19.14
N TYR A 156 -20.22 -1.58 -18.00
CA TYR A 156 -19.21 -2.43 -17.37
C TYR A 156 -19.77 -3.81 -17.00
N ASP A 157 -19.01 -4.86 -17.26
CA ASP A 157 -19.42 -6.24 -16.97
C ASP A 157 -19.40 -6.57 -15.46
N HIS A 158 -18.65 -5.78 -14.67
CA HIS A 158 -18.38 -6.05 -13.26
C HIS A 158 -18.44 -4.79 -12.41
N ASP A 159 -18.75 -4.98 -11.13
CA ASP A 159 -18.74 -3.96 -10.08
C ASP A 159 -17.34 -3.70 -9.47
N VAL A 160 -16.30 -4.32 -10.04
CA VAL A 160 -14.88 -4.05 -9.81
C VAL A 160 -14.13 -4.11 -11.13
N ASP A 161 -13.01 -3.40 -11.26
CA ASP A 161 -12.15 -3.54 -12.43
C ASP A 161 -11.40 -4.88 -12.38
N LYS A 162 -11.57 -5.69 -13.44
CA LYS A 162 -10.89 -6.98 -13.61
C LYS A 162 -9.63 -6.90 -14.46
N THR A 163 -9.44 -5.81 -15.19
CA THR A 163 -8.28 -5.62 -16.06
C THR A 163 -7.09 -5.09 -15.26
N MET A 164 -5.97 -5.78 -15.37
CA MET A 164 -4.65 -5.31 -14.99
C MET A 164 -4.00 -4.65 -16.20
N THR A 165 -3.56 -3.41 -16.03
CA THR A 165 -2.69 -2.72 -17.01
C THR A 165 -1.24 -2.89 -16.58
N ALA A 166 -0.34 -3.21 -17.51
CA ALA A 166 1.08 -3.36 -17.25
C ALA A 166 1.91 -2.45 -18.18
N LEU A 167 2.97 -1.86 -17.63
CA LEU A 167 4.02 -1.15 -18.34
C LEU A 167 5.30 -1.99 -18.28
N ARG A 168 5.77 -2.43 -19.43
CA ARG A 168 6.97 -3.24 -19.64
C ARG A 168 8.17 -2.35 -19.94
N PHE A 169 9.31 -2.62 -19.31
CA PHE A 169 10.56 -1.88 -19.48
C PHE A 169 11.59 -2.76 -20.19
N ILE A 170 12.02 -2.35 -21.38
CA ILE A 170 12.93 -3.13 -22.25
C ILE A 170 14.23 -2.36 -22.43
N ASN A 171 15.37 -3.00 -22.16
CA ASN A 171 16.68 -2.42 -22.44
C ASN A 171 16.93 -2.33 -23.95
N ALA A 172 17.31 -1.16 -24.48
CA ALA A 172 17.48 -0.99 -25.92
C ALA A 172 18.71 -1.73 -26.48
N ARG A 173 19.73 -1.98 -25.64
CA ARG A 173 20.98 -2.64 -26.05
C ARG A 173 20.89 -4.16 -25.99
N SER A 174 20.42 -4.69 -24.87
CA SER A 174 20.36 -6.15 -24.68
C SER A 174 19.05 -6.77 -25.17
N ASN A 175 18.00 -5.95 -25.36
CA ASN A 175 16.64 -6.39 -25.67
C ASN A 175 16.00 -7.24 -24.55
N ASP A 176 16.58 -7.22 -23.35
CA ASP A 176 16.03 -7.91 -22.18
C ASP A 176 14.98 -7.04 -21.48
N ASP A 177 14.03 -7.71 -20.84
CA ASP A 177 13.10 -7.09 -19.90
C ASP A 177 13.81 -6.79 -18.58
N ILE A 178 13.83 -5.52 -18.18
CA ILE A 178 14.48 -5.06 -16.94
C ILE A 178 13.48 -4.78 -15.81
N GLY A 179 12.19 -4.75 -16.13
CA GLY A 179 11.15 -4.60 -15.13
C GLY A 179 9.76 -4.51 -15.72
N MET A 180 8.77 -4.61 -14.83
CA MET A 180 7.36 -4.45 -15.17
C MET A 180 6.63 -3.76 -14.03
N LEU A 181 5.81 -2.77 -14.35
CA LEU A 181 4.96 -2.05 -13.40
C LEU A 181 3.49 -2.30 -13.76
N THR A 182 2.68 -2.75 -12.81
CA THR A 182 1.28 -3.09 -13.03
C THR A 182 0.34 -2.25 -12.17
N TRP A 183 -0.88 -2.02 -12.65
CA TRP A 183 -1.99 -1.41 -11.92
C TRP A 183 -3.17 -2.36 -11.90
N PHE A 184 -3.58 -2.79 -10.71
CA PHE A 184 -4.73 -3.67 -10.52
C PHE A 184 -5.36 -3.45 -9.15
N PRO A 185 -6.68 -3.22 -9.05
CA PRO A 185 -7.30 -2.87 -7.77
C PRO A 185 -7.65 -4.11 -6.95
N VAL A 186 -6.86 -4.39 -5.92
CA VAL A 186 -7.17 -5.40 -4.91
C VAL A 186 -6.52 -5.01 -3.58
N HIS A 187 -7.33 -4.81 -2.54
CA HIS A 187 -6.86 -4.38 -1.22
C HIS A 187 -5.77 -5.32 -0.66
N GLY A 188 -4.79 -4.77 0.05
CA GLY A 188 -3.75 -5.54 0.74
C GLY A 188 -4.20 -6.05 2.12
N THR A 189 -5.35 -6.75 2.14
CA THR A 189 -6.00 -7.30 3.35
C THR A 189 -6.28 -8.80 3.22
N SER A 190 -5.43 -9.52 2.49
CA SER A 190 -5.49 -10.99 2.49
C SER A 190 -5.00 -11.57 3.81
N MET A 191 -3.99 -10.93 4.42
CA MET A 191 -3.62 -11.20 5.80
C MET A 191 -4.64 -10.51 6.71
N TYR A 192 -5.40 -11.30 7.48
CA TYR A 192 -6.50 -10.78 8.28
C TYR A 192 -6.05 -9.88 9.45
N GLY A 193 -6.98 -9.12 10.03
CA GLY A 193 -6.70 -8.20 11.15
C GLY A 193 -6.19 -8.84 12.44
N ASN A 194 -6.23 -10.17 12.57
CA ASN A 194 -5.62 -10.91 13.68
C ASN A 194 -4.16 -11.33 13.41
N ASN A 195 -3.64 -11.09 12.20
CA ASN A 195 -2.24 -11.31 11.86
C ASN A 195 -1.34 -10.32 12.60
N SER A 196 -0.17 -10.80 13.05
CA SER A 196 0.89 -9.99 13.66
C SER A 196 2.23 -10.11 12.94
N ILE A 197 2.29 -10.84 11.82
CA ILE A 197 3.51 -11.10 11.06
C ILE A 197 3.65 -10.11 9.92
N VAL A 198 4.83 -9.51 9.76
CA VAL A 198 5.10 -8.54 8.70
C VAL A 198 5.13 -9.22 7.33
N THR A 199 4.36 -8.67 6.38
CA THR A 199 4.33 -9.05 4.96
C THR A 199 4.00 -7.86 4.04
N GLY A 200 4.35 -7.95 2.76
CA GLY A 200 3.88 -7.03 1.72
C GLY A 200 2.46 -7.36 1.21
N ASP A 201 1.73 -8.24 1.94
CA ASP A 201 0.44 -8.80 1.57
C ASP A 201 0.42 -9.39 0.14
N ASN A 202 -0.74 -9.47 -0.52
CA ASN A 202 -0.89 -10.17 -1.79
C ASN A 202 -0.07 -9.54 -2.93
N LYS A 203 0.07 -8.21 -2.97
CA LYS A 203 0.91 -7.51 -3.97
C LYS A 203 2.39 -7.71 -3.75
N GLY A 204 2.84 -7.72 -2.49
CA GLY A 204 4.21 -8.08 -2.14
C GLY A 204 4.54 -9.52 -2.54
N VAL A 205 3.60 -10.46 -2.36
CA VAL A 205 3.75 -11.84 -2.87
C VAL A 205 3.85 -11.86 -4.39
N ALA A 206 2.97 -11.15 -5.10
CA ALA A 206 2.98 -11.11 -6.57
C ALA A 206 4.32 -10.60 -7.11
N ALA A 207 4.82 -9.51 -6.55
CA ALA A 207 6.13 -8.94 -6.90
C ALA A 207 7.26 -9.93 -6.65
N TRP A 208 7.29 -10.54 -5.46
CA TRP A 208 8.31 -11.52 -5.10
C TRP A 208 8.29 -12.77 -6.00
N LEU A 209 7.10 -13.30 -6.32
CA LEU A 209 6.96 -14.44 -7.24
C LEU A 209 7.52 -14.11 -8.62
N PHE A 210 7.23 -12.91 -9.12
CA PHE A 210 7.68 -12.48 -10.44
C PHE A 210 9.19 -12.25 -10.49
N GLU A 211 9.74 -11.52 -9.53
CA GLU A 211 11.19 -11.30 -9.42
C GLU A 211 11.96 -12.62 -9.29
N LYS A 212 11.38 -13.61 -8.59
CA LYS A 212 11.97 -14.96 -8.50
C LYS A 212 11.83 -15.79 -9.76
N SER A 213 10.85 -15.52 -10.63
CA SER A 213 10.63 -16.33 -11.84
C SER A 213 11.58 -15.97 -12.98
N THR A 214 12.11 -14.73 -13.03
CA THR A 214 12.99 -14.28 -14.10
C THR A 214 14.42 -14.82 -14.01
N ASN A 215 14.85 -15.26 -12.82
CA ASN A 215 16.25 -15.59 -12.49
C ASN A 215 17.25 -14.43 -12.71
N ASP A 216 16.78 -13.22 -13.01
CA ASP A 216 17.61 -12.01 -13.07
C ASP A 216 17.46 -11.23 -11.76
N PRO A 217 18.52 -11.11 -10.95
CA PRO A 217 18.47 -10.35 -9.70
C PRO A 217 18.26 -8.84 -9.89
N ASN A 218 18.36 -8.32 -11.12
CA ASN A 218 18.14 -6.91 -11.43
C ASN A 218 16.72 -6.60 -11.93
N PHE A 219 15.92 -7.62 -12.26
CA PHE A 219 14.54 -7.41 -12.69
C PHE A 219 13.69 -6.89 -11.53
N VAL A 220 12.92 -5.83 -11.77
CA VAL A 220 12.02 -5.23 -10.76
C VAL A 220 10.56 -5.40 -11.16
N ALA A 221 9.75 -6.00 -10.28
CA ALA A 221 8.32 -6.19 -10.51
C ALA A 221 7.48 -5.32 -9.56
N GLY A 222 6.86 -4.27 -10.09
CA GLY A 222 5.99 -3.37 -9.34
C GLY A 222 4.53 -3.78 -9.48
N PHE A 223 3.88 -4.13 -8.37
CA PHE A 223 2.42 -4.31 -8.35
C PHE A 223 1.78 -3.13 -7.63
N SER A 224 1.44 -2.09 -8.38
CA SER A 224 0.73 -0.93 -7.86
C SER A 224 -0.73 -1.27 -7.58
N GLN A 225 -1.31 -0.52 -6.64
CA GLN A 225 -2.75 -0.38 -6.56
C GLN A 225 -3.29 0.46 -7.71
N ALA A 226 -4.60 0.35 -7.91
CA ALA A 226 -5.39 1.23 -8.76
C ALA A 226 -6.51 1.90 -7.94
N ASN A 227 -7.72 1.96 -8.47
CA ASN A 227 -8.95 2.34 -7.78
C ASN A 227 -9.40 1.25 -6.79
N VAL A 228 -8.74 1.18 -5.64
CA VAL A 228 -8.83 0.07 -4.65
C VAL A 228 -9.90 0.25 -3.56
N GLY A 229 -10.61 1.38 -3.53
CA GLY A 229 -11.41 1.79 -2.37
C GLY A 229 -12.50 0.81 -1.93
N ASP A 230 -13.15 0.13 -2.86
CA ASP A 230 -14.24 -0.80 -2.59
C ASP A 230 -13.93 -2.24 -3.04
N THR A 231 -12.67 -2.54 -3.36
CA THR A 231 -12.25 -3.90 -3.73
C THR A 231 -11.71 -4.65 -2.53
N SER A 232 -11.90 -5.98 -2.51
CA SER A 232 -11.40 -6.88 -1.47
C SER A 232 -10.75 -8.13 -2.09
N PRO A 233 -9.65 -8.65 -1.51
CA PRO A 233 -9.08 -9.93 -1.91
C PRO A 233 -9.86 -11.14 -1.37
N ASN A 234 -10.85 -10.92 -0.50
CA ASN A 234 -11.61 -11.97 0.17
C ASN A 234 -12.77 -12.45 -0.70
N ILE A 235 -12.39 -13.10 -1.81
CA ILE A 235 -13.23 -13.37 -2.97
C ILE A 235 -14.40 -14.32 -2.76
N HIS A 236 -14.46 -15.03 -1.62
CA HIS A 236 -15.62 -15.86 -1.30
C HIS A 236 -16.77 -15.05 -0.69
N GLY A 237 -16.59 -13.75 -0.46
CA GLY A 237 -17.62 -12.86 0.09
C GLY A 237 -17.65 -12.83 1.62
N ALA A 238 -18.56 -12.03 2.17
CA ALA A 238 -18.64 -11.76 3.60
C ALA A 238 -19.69 -12.63 4.31
N TYR A 239 -19.30 -13.26 5.41
CA TYR A 239 -20.13 -14.16 6.20
C TYR A 239 -20.04 -13.86 7.69
N CYS A 240 -21.09 -14.22 8.40
CA CYS A 240 -21.10 -14.24 9.85
C CYS A 240 -20.22 -15.40 10.34
N GLU A 241 -19.12 -15.08 11.01
CA GLU A 241 -18.17 -16.09 11.49
C GLU A 241 -18.57 -16.73 12.82
N TYR A 242 -19.33 -16.01 13.64
CA TYR A 242 -19.79 -16.47 14.95
C TYR A 242 -21.14 -15.83 15.34
N GLY A 243 -21.73 -16.29 16.44
CA GLY A 243 -23.04 -15.83 16.91
C GLY A 243 -24.22 -16.61 16.33
N ALA A 244 -25.44 -16.10 16.52
CA ALA A 244 -26.68 -16.81 16.15
C ALA A 244 -26.86 -17.02 14.63
N TYR A 245 -26.15 -16.25 13.82
CA TYR A 245 -26.23 -16.27 12.35
C TYR A 245 -24.97 -16.87 11.71
N ALA A 246 -24.14 -17.57 12.48
CA ALA A 246 -22.87 -18.10 11.99
C ALA A 246 -23.06 -19.00 10.75
N GLY A 247 -22.28 -18.74 9.70
CA GLY A 247 -22.38 -19.43 8.42
C GLY A 247 -23.29 -18.76 7.38
N GLU A 248 -24.12 -17.79 7.79
CA GLU A 248 -24.94 -16.99 6.87
C GLU A 248 -24.12 -15.87 6.22
N THR A 249 -24.55 -15.43 5.03
CA THR A 249 -23.99 -14.25 4.39
C THR A 249 -24.34 -12.99 5.20
N CYS A 250 -23.41 -12.06 5.30
CA CYS A 250 -23.70 -10.80 5.97
C CYS A 250 -24.81 -10.03 5.26
N ASN A 251 -25.50 -9.16 5.99
CA ASN A 251 -26.51 -8.29 5.38
C ASN A 251 -25.90 -7.46 4.22
N PHE A 252 -26.53 -7.55 3.04
CA PHE A 252 -26.04 -6.91 1.82
C PHE A 252 -25.87 -5.38 1.93
N LYS A 253 -26.77 -4.69 2.65
CA LYS A 253 -26.77 -3.23 2.75
C LYS A 253 -25.82 -2.72 3.82
N THR A 254 -25.79 -3.41 4.97
CA THR A 254 -25.18 -2.90 6.21
C THR A 254 -23.95 -3.69 6.67
N SER A 255 -23.66 -4.84 6.07
CA SER A 255 -22.60 -5.77 6.50
C SER A 255 -22.73 -6.21 7.96
N LEU A 256 -23.97 -6.45 8.41
CA LEU A 256 -24.26 -6.87 9.78
C LEU A 256 -24.65 -8.35 9.87
N CYS A 257 -24.41 -8.90 11.05
CA CYS A 257 -24.81 -10.22 11.52
C CYS A 257 -25.56 -10.05 12.83
N GLY A 258 -26.89 -10.23 12.82
CA GLY A 258 -27.70 -10.01 14.03
C GLY A 258 -27.56 -8.60 14.63
N ASN A 259 -27.53 -7.57 13.77
CA ASN A 259 -27.35 -6.16 14.14
C ASN A 259 -25.95 -5.76 14.67
N ALA A 260 -24.95 -6.64 14.54
CA ALA A 260 -23.55 -6.38 14.88
C ALA A 260 -22.64 -6.48 13.65
N SER A 261 -21.63 -5.61 13.55
CA SER A 261 -20.65 -5.63 12.44
C SER A 261 -19.52 -6.63 12.70
N GLN A 262 -19.14 -6.84 13.95
CA GLN A 262 -17.98 -7.64 14.35
C GLN A 262 -18.02 -9.11 13.90
N PRO A 263 -19.17 -9.79 13.79
CA PRO A 263 -19.18 -11.15 13.27
C PRO A 263 -19.00 -11.22 11.75
N CYS A 264 -19.22 -10.13 11.01
CA CYS A 264 -19.17 -10.12 9.56
C CYS A 264 -17.73 -10.00 9.04
N HIS A 265 -17.22 -11.08 8.41
CA HIS A 265 -15.88 -11.08 7.82
C HIS A 265 -15.87 -11.62 6.39
N GLY A 266 -15.04 -11.01 5.55
CA GLY A 266 -14.69 -11.50 4.23
C GLY A 266 -13.88 -12.79 4.31
N ARG A 267 -14.15 -13.73 3.41
CA ARG A 267 -13.44 -15.01 3.33
C ARG A 267 -12.52 -15.07 2.10
N GLY A 268 -11.23 -15.27 2.33
CA GLY A 268 -10.26 -15.54 1.26
C GLY A 268 -10.34 -16.96 0.68
N PRO A 269 -9.57 -17.26 -0.39
CA PRO A 269 -9.56 -18.55 -1.07
C PRO A 269 -9.26 -19.76 -0.18
N HIS A 270 -8.51 -19.54 0.91
CA HIS A 270 -8.10 -20.57 1.87
C HIS A 270 -8.63 -20.30 3.28
N TRP A 271 -9.83 -19.72 3.38
CA TRP A 271 -10.50 -19.55 4.67
C TRP A 271 -10.65 -20.89 5.42
N GLY A 272 -10.53 -20.85 6.75
CA GLY A 272 -10.61 -22.03 7.63
C GLY A 272 -9.27 -22.66 8.03
N LEU A 273 -8.13 -22.21 7.47
CA LEU A 273 -6.80 -22.70 7.86
C LEU A 273 -6.27 -22.11 9.18
N HIS A 274 -6.89 -21.04 9.69
CA HIS A 274 -6.47 -20.33 10.92
C HIS A 274 -4.99 -19.89 10.92
N ASP A 275 -4.46 -19.54 9.75
CA ASP A 275 -3.07 -19.13 9.50
C ASP A 275 -2.90 -17.60 9.39
N GLY A 276 -3.87 -16.84 9.90
CA GLY A 276 -3.90 -15.38 9.78
C GLY A 276 -4.11 -14.87 8.35
N GLY A 277 -4.53 -15.73 7.42
CA GLY A 277 -4.74 -15.38 6.01
C GLY A 277 -3.54 -15.69 5.11
N ALA A 278 -2.43 -16.22 5.63
CA ALA A 278 -1.18 -16.43 4.88
C ALA A 278 -1.36 -17.22 3.57
N ALA A 279 -2.10 -18.32 3.59
CA ALA A 279 -2.37 -19.10 2.37
C ALA A 279 -3.24 -18.32 1.37
N SER A 280 -4.24 -17.57 1.85
CA SER A 280 -5.09 -16.72 1.00
C SER A 280 -4.26 -15.60 0.36
N THR A 281 -3.37 -14.97 1.11
CA THR A 281 -2.41 -13.96 0.63
C THR A 281 -1.52 -14.50 -0.46
N TYR A 282 -0.96 -15.70 -0.24
CA TYR A 282 -0.12 -16.33 -1.26
C TYR A 282 -0.90 -16.60 -2.55
N GLU A 283 -2.12 -17.12 -2.43
CA GLU A 283 -2.95 -17.46 -3.57
C GLU A 283 -3.41 -16.24 -4.38
N ILE A 284 -3.85 -15.16 -3.72
CA ILE A 284 -4.23 -13.91 -4.41
C ILE A 284 -3.00 -13.25 -5.06
N GLY A 285 -1.83 -13.30 -4.40
CA GLY A 285 -0.59 -12.84 -5.00
C GLY A 285 -0.16 -13.67 -6.21
N ARG A 286 -0.31 -15.00 -6.14
CA ARG A 286 -0.04 -15.92 -7.25
C ARG A 286 -0.91 -15.64 -8.46
N ARG A 287 -2.22 -15.35 -8.28
CA ARG A 287 -3.14 -15.01 -9.39
C ARG A 287 -2.70 -13.75 -10.14
N GLN A 288 -2.35 -12.70 -9.39
CA GLN A 288 -1.82 -11.46 -9.97
C GLN A 288 -0.50 -11.71 -10.70
N TYR A 289 0.45 -12.42 -10.08
CA TYR A 289 1.71 -12.80 -10.70
C TYR A 289 1.51 -13.61 -11.98
N GLN A 290 0.64 -14.62 -11.96
CA GLN A 290 0.45 -15.51 -13.10
C GLN A 290 -0.05 -14.73 -14.31
N ALA A 291 -1.07 -13.88 -14.13
CA ALA A 291 -1.57 -13.04 -15.21
C ALA A 291 -0.51 -12.10 -15.78
N ALA A 292 0.30 -11.49 -14.91
CA ALA A 292 1.43 -10.65 -15.29
C ALA A 292 2.52 -11.43 -16.07
N ALA A 293 2.85 -12.65 -15.63
CA ALA A 293 3.84 -13.50 -16.28
C ALA A 293 3.35 -14.05 -17.63
N ASP A 294 2.07 -14.41 -17.72
CA ASP A 294 1.42 -14.83 -18.97
C ASP A 294 1.43 -13.67 -19.98
N LEU A 295 1.08 -12.45 -19.53
CA LEU A 295 1.14 -11.24 -20.35
C LEU A 295 2.57 -10.93 -20.84
N LEU A 296 3.60 -11.06 -19.98
CA LEU A 296 4.99 -10.85 -20.40
C LEU A 296 5.44 -11.88 -21.46
N SER A 297 4.90 -13.10 -21.40
CA SER A 297 5.22 -14.18 -22.31
C SER A 297 4.50 -14.08 -23.66
N ASP A 298 3.43 -13.30 -23.75
CA ASP A 298 2.68 -13.04 -24.98
C ASP A 298 3.28 -11.84 -25.73
N SER A 299 3.95 -12.08 -26.86
CA SER A 299 4.57 -11.00 -27.65
C SER A 299 3.57 -10.08 -28.35
N ASP A 300 2.37 -10.57 -28.62
CA ASP A 300 1.36 -9.87 -29.42
C ASP A 300 0.44 -9.01 -28.54
N ALA A 301 0.50 -9.18 -27.22
CA ALA A 301 -0.30 -8.46 -26.24
C ALA A 301 0.24 -7.05 -25.88
N TRP A 302 1.33 -6.60 -26.52
CA TRP A 302 2.04 -5.37 -26.17
C TRP A 302 1.90 -4.28 -27.24
N THR A 303 1.43 -3.12 -26.81
CA THR A 303 1.44 -1.89 -27.61
C THR A 303 2.63 -1.03 -27.22
N PRO A 304 3.56 -0.70 -28.15
CA PRO A 304 4.69 0.17 -27.85
C PRO A 304 4.23 1.57 -27.40
N VAL A 305 4.82 2.07 -26.32
CA VAL A 305 4.69 3.49 -25.94
C VAL A 305 5.62 4.29 -26.84
N THR A 306 5.02 5.12 -27.69
CA THR A 306 5.73 5.90 -28.72
C THR A 306 5.75 7.40 -28.36
N GLY A 307 6.68 8.14 -28.97
CA GLY A 307 6.95 9.55 -28.63
C GLY A 307 7.96 9.72 -27.50
N SER A 308 8.72 10.82 -27.51
CA SER A 308 9.76 11.12 -26.51
C SER A 308 9.25 11.88 -25.29
N VAL A 309 8.04 12.44 -25.35
CA VAL A 309 7.51 13.36 -24.33
C VAL A 309 7.39 12.68 -22.97
N VAL A 310 8.21 13.10 -22.01
CA VAL A 310 8.08 12.75 -20.58
C VAL A 310 7.78 14.01 -19.79
N LYS A 311 6.66 14.05 -19.08
CA LYS A 311 6.25 15.21 -18.28
C LYS A 311 5.69 14.79 -16.94
N SER A 312 5.77 15.69 -15.97
CA SER A 312 5.16 15.53 -14.66
C SER A 312 4.69 16.88 -14.16
N VAL A 313 3.52 16.90 -13.52
CA VAL A 313 2.99 18.09 -12.86
C VAL A 313 2.50 17.72 -11.46
N HIS A 314 2.76 18.60 -10.51
CA HIS A 314 2.35 18.50 -9.12
C HIS A 314 1.93 19.87 -8.61
N HIS A 315 0.84 19.88 -7.84
CA HIS A 315 0.40 21.01 -7.03
C HIS A 315 -0.11 20.53 -5.68
N PHE A 316 0.12 21.32 -4.65
CA PHE A 316 -0.63 21.25 -3.42
C PHE A 316 -1.89 22.10 -3.52
N VAL A 317 -3.01 21.56 -3.04
CA VAL A 317 -4.29 22.26 -3.02
C VAL A 317 -4.93 22.10 -1.66
N ASP A 318 -5.50 23.19 -1.14
CA ASP A 318 -6.31 23.16 0.08
C ASP A 318 -7.75 22.78 -0.27
N LEU A 319 -8.17 21.57 0.12
CA LEU A 319 -9.52 21.05 -0.08
C LEU A 319 -10.47 21.38 1.08
N SER A 320 -10.07 22.16 2.08
CA SER A 320 -11.01 22.58 3.13
C SER A 320 -12.12 23.51 2.61
N SER A 321 -11.90 24.19 1.48
CA SER A 321 -12.89 25.10 0.88
C SER A 321 -12.66 25.35 -0.62
N TYR A 322 -12.32 24.31 -1.38
CA TYR A 322 -12.12 24.45 -2.83
C TYR A 322 -13.46 24.64 -3.55
N HIS A 323 -13.62 25.76 -4.27
CA HIS A 323 -14.85 26.10 -5.00
C HIS A 323 -14.65 25.87 -6.50
N PHE A 324 -15.63 25.22 -7.15
CA PHE A 324 -15.58 24.92 -8.58
C PHE A 324 -16.99 24.71 -9.15
N ALA A 325 -17.10 24.62 -10.47
CA ALA A 325 -18.36 24.33 -11.16
C ALA A 325 -18.40 22.87 -11.63
N LEU A 326 -19.52 22.20 -11.41
CA LEU A 326 -19.82 20.91 -12.01
C LEU A 326 -20.07 21.05 -13.53
N PRO A 327 -20.04 19.96 -14.32
CA PRO A 327 -20.32 20.01 -15.75
C PRO A 327 -21.69 20.62 -16.12
N ASN A 328 -22.67 20.53 -15.22
CA ASN A 328 -24.00 21.14 -15.39
C ASN A 328 -24.05 22.65 -15.03
N GLY A 329 -22.91 23.24 -14.67
CA GLY A 329 -22.78 24.65 -14.27
C GLY A 329 -23.11 24.95 -12.81
N ALA A 330 -23.50 23.96 -12.00
CA ALA A 330 -23.75 24.17 -10.58
C ALA A 330 -22.45 24.49 -9.83
N ALA A 331 -22.44 25.60 -9.10
CA ALA A 331 -21.32 25.96 -8.23
C ALA A 331 -21.36 25.13 -6.94
N VAL A 332 -20.28 24.41 -6.67
CA VAL A 332 -20.11 23.55 -5.51
C VAL A 332 -18.80 23.85 -4.80
N ARG A 333 -18.62 23.26 -3.61
CA ARG A 333 -17.37 23.34 -2.86
C ARG A 333 -17.09 22.06 -2.10
N THR A 334 -15.81 21.81 -1.81
CA THR A 334 -15.38 20.81 -0.84
C THR A 334 -15.52 21.32 0.59
N CYS A 335 -15.33 20.41 1.56
CA CYS A 335 -15.48 20.64 2.99
C CYS A 335 -14.16 20.40 3.74
N PRO A 336 -13.96 21.05 4.91
CA PRO A 336 -12.91 20.63 5.84
C PRO A 336 -13.08 19.15 6.18
N ALA A 337 -11.98 18.40 6.26
CA ALA A 337 -12.01 16.95 6.39
C ALA A 337 -12.89 16.47 7.57
N ALA A 338 -13.80 15.51 7.32
CA ALA A 338 -14.58 14.89 8.39
C ALA A 338 -14.87 13.41 8.11
N LEU A 339 -15.01 12.62 9.18
CA LEU A 339 -15.34 11.20 9.14
C LEU A 339 -16.74 10.96 9.70
N GLY A 340 -17.53 10.16 8.98
CA GLY A 340 -18.90 9.82 9.38
C GLY A 340 -18.96 8.66 10.38
N TYR A 341 -20.12 8.40 10.96
CA TYR A 341 -20.31 7.27 11.89
C TYR A 341 -19.89 5.91 11.31
N SER A 342 -20.16 5.67 10.02
CA SER A 342 -19.81 4.40 9.39
C SER A 342 -18.31 4.20 9.14
N PHE A 343 -17.46 5.22 9.32
CA PHE A 343 -16.00 5.02 9.39
C PHE A 343 -15.64 4.08 10.56
N ALA A 344 -16.25 4.27 11.73
CA ALA A 344 -15.94 3.45 12.89
C ALA A 344 -16.54 2.02 12.81
N ALA A 345 -17.40 1.75 11.82
CA ALA A 345 -17.95 0.43 11.56
C ALA A 345 -16.96 -0.53 10.86
N GLY A 346 -15.86 0.00 10.31
CA GLY A 346 -14.92 -0.77 9.49
C GLY A 346 -15.57 -1.42 8.27
N THR A 347 -14.94 -2.43 7.70
CA THR A 347 -15.43 -3.18 6.54
C THR A 347 -15.54 -4.67 6.85
N SER A 348 -16.02 -5.48 5.90
CA SER A 348 -15.93 -6.94 6.04
C SER A 348 -14.48 -7.45 6.06
N ASP A 349 -13.51 -6.70 5.55
CA ASP A 349 -12.10 -7.12 5.59
C ASP A 349 -11.45 -6.89 6.96
N GLY A 350 -12.04 -5.98 7.74
CA GLY A 350 -11.62 -5.60 9.08
C GLY A 350 -12.76 -4.85 9.77
N PRO A 351 -13.67 -5.56 10.45
CA PRO A 351 -14.83 -4.91 11.04
C PRO A 351 -14.40 -4.02 12.22
N GLY A 352 -15.12 -2.92 12.35
CA GLY A 352 -14.93 -1.96 13.42
C GLY A 352 -15.45 -2.47 14.77
N ALA A 353 -15.28 -1.65 15.79
CA ALA A 353 -15.69 -1.98 17.16
C ALA A 353 -17.06 -1.36 17.51
N PHE A 354 -17.57 -1.73 18.67
CA PHE A 354 -18.79 -1.15 19.27
C PHE A 354 -20.05 -1.33 18.39
N ASP A 355 -20.98 -0.40 18.49
CA ASP A 355 -22.30 -0.40 17.86
C ASP A 355 -22.34 0.38 16.53
N PHE A 356 -21.19 0.70 15.95
CA PHE A 356 -21.11 1.37 14.64
C PHE A 356 -21.48 0.43 13.49
N LYS A 357 -22.26 0.97 12.54
CA LYS A 357 -22.85 0.22 11.43
C LYS A 357 -22.63 0.94 10.11
N GLN A 358 -22.47 0.20 9.03
CA GLN A 358 -22.40 0.77 7.69
C GLN A 358 -23.80 1.07 7.14
N ALA A 359 -23.94 2.13 6.35
CA ALA A 359 -25.19 2.58 5.74
C ALA A 359 -26.33 2.87 6.73
N GLN A 360 -25.99 3.07 8.01
CA GLN A 360 -26.92 3.44 9.07
C GLN A 360 -26.34 4.58 9.94
N PRO A 361 -25.97 5.73 9.34
CA PRO A 361 -25.31 6.80 10.07
C PRO A 361 -26.21 7.50 11.10
N ASN A 362 -27.54 7.34 10.99
CA ASN A 362 -28.55 7.90 11.88
C ASN A 362 -29.23 6.84 12.76
N ASP A 363 -28.55 5.73 13.08
CA ASP A 363 -29.16 4.69 13.91
C ASP A 363 -29.62 5.28 15.25
N PRO A 364 -30.93 5.26 15.58
CA PRO A 364 -31.44 5.81 16.85
C PRO A 364 -30.94 5.03 18.07
N HIS A 365 -30.38 3.83 17.86
CA HIS A 365 -29.77 3.01 18.89
C HIS A 365 -28.25 3.18 18.98
N ALA A 366 -27.64 4.04 18.14
CA ALA A 366 -26.23 4.39 18.30
C ALA A 366 -26.02 5.05 19.67
N ASN A 367 -24.98 4.62 20.38
CA ASN A 367 -24.69 5.06 21.72
C ASN A 367 -24.44 6.59 21.72
N PRO A 368 -25.23 7.38 22.46
CA PRO A 368 -25.07 8.84 22.49
C PRO A 368 -23.70 9.29 23.02
N LEU A 369 -22.97 8.42 23.71
CA LEU A 369 -21.59 8.66 24.14
C LEU A 369 -20.67 9.03 22.96
N TRP A 370 -20.89 8.51 21.75
CA TRP A 370 -20.02 8.78 20.61
C TRP A 370 -20.09 10.22 20.12
N ALA A 371 -21.26 10.86 20.19
CA ALA A 371 -21.40 12.28 19.89
C ALA A 371 -20.63 13.14 20.92
N TYR A 372 -20.62 12.73 22.20
CA TYR A 372 -19.84 13.39 23.24
C TYR A 372 -18.33 13.20 23.03
N VAL A 373 -17.88 11.98 22.72
CA VAL A 373 -16.47 11.66 22.46
C VAL A 373 -15.95 12.41 21.22
N GLY A 374 -16.74 12.45 20.14
CA GLY A 374 -16.43 13.26 18.97
C GLY A 374 -16.36 14.75 19.31
N GLY A 375 -17.31 15.27 20.09
CA GLY A 375 -17.34 16.65 20.55
C GLY A 375 -16.16 17.08 21.44
N LEU A 376 -15.48 16.13 22.11
CA LEU A 376 -14.23 16.39 22.85
C LEU A 376 -13.04 16.63 21.92
N VAL A 377 -13.09 16.14 20.68
CA VAL A 377 -12.09 16.40 19.64
C VAL A 377 -12.35 17.80 19.07
N HIS A 378 -13.49 17.95 18.41
CA HIS A 378 -14.02 19.21 17.92
C HIS A 378 -15.52 19.03 17.62
N SER A 379 -16.33 20.04 17.93
CA SER A 379 -17.77 19.97 17.66
C SER A 379 -18.06 20.56 16.27
N PRO A 380 -18.58 19.77 15.32
CA PRO A 380 -18.85 20.27 13.97
C PRO A 380 -19.91 21.38 14.00
N ASN A 381 -19.59 22.50 13.38
CA ASN A 381 -20.51 23.63 13.26
C ASN A 381 -21.57 23.37 12.16
N ASP A 382 -22.62 24.18 12.13
CA ASP A 382 -23.72 23.99 11.18
C ASP A 382 -23.28 24.16 9.72
N THR A 383 -22.29 25.00 9.45
CA THR A 383 -21.73 25.17 8.09
C THR A 383 -21.07 23.88 7.60
N GLN A 384 -20.34 23.19 8.46
CA GLN A 384 -19.66 21.95 8.11
C GLN A 384 -20.65 20.78 7.98
N LYS A 385 -21.65 20.69 8.86
CA LYS A 385 -22.74 19.71 8.72
C LYS A 385 -23.48 19.89 7.38
N VAL A 386 -23.83 21.13 7.02
CA VAL A 386 -24.47 21.43 5.73
C VAL A 386 -23.54 21.09 4.56
N CYS A 387 -22.25 21.39 4.67
CA CYS A 387 -21.28 21.05 3.62
C CYS A 387 -21.20 19.53 3.38
N HIS A 388 -21.16 18.76 4.47
CA HIS A 388 -21.07 17.30 4.42
C HIS A 388 -22.37 16.60 4.01
N GLY A 389 -23.52 17.27 4.07
CA GLY A 389 -24.80 16.76 3.60
C GLY A 389 -25.20 15.46 4.30
N ASP A 390 -25.27 14.36 3.55
CA ASP A 390 -25.73 13.05 4.02
C ASP A 390 -24.85 12.42 5.11
N LYS A 391 -23.60 12.88 5.25
CA LYS A 391 -22.69 12.38 6.28
C LYS A 391 -23.03 12.96 7.64
N VAL A 392 -23.44 12.08 8.55
CA VAL A 392 -23.47 12.36 9.99
C VAL A 392 -22.05 12.33 10.53
N ILE A 393 -21.48 13.50 10.82
CA ILE A 393 -20.09 13.65 11.26
C ILE A 393 -19.91 13.01 12.65
N LEU A 394 -18.99 12.05 12.74
CA LEU A 394 -18.50 11.47 14.00
C LEU A 394 -17.24 12.19 14.48
N LEU A 395 -16.27 12.40 13.57
CA LEU A 395 -15.02 13.08 13.86
C LEU A 395 -14.83 14.24 12.89
N ASP A 396 -14.75 15.44 13.45
CA ASP A 396 -14.45 16.68 12.75
C ASP A 396 -12.94 16.95 12.78
N VAL A 397 -12.22 16.31 11.87
CA VAL A 397 -10.76 16.19 11.92
C VAL A 397 -10.01 17.26 11.14
N GLY A 398 -10.64 17.88 10.15
CA GLY A 398 -10.08 18.96 9.34
C GLY A 398 -10.02 20.31 10.06
N GLU A 399 -10.84 20.50 11.11
CA GLU A 399 -10.82 21.68 11.99
C GLU A 399 -10.07 21.39 13.31
N SER A 400 -9.45 20.20 13.43
CA SER A 400 -8.76 19.74 14.64
C SER A 400 -7.25 19.93 14.56
N HIS A 401 -6.75 20.97 15.24
CA HIS A 401 -5.33 21.39 15.19
C HIS A 401 -4.54 21.07 16.47
N ARG A 402 -5.14 20.43 17.48
CA ARG A 402 -4.48 20.09 18.76
C ARG A 402 -4.42 18.59 18.99
N PRO A 403 -3.29 18.03 19.45
CA PRO A 403 -1.98 18.68 19.67
C PRO A 403 -1.27 19.16 18.39
N TYR A 404 -1.66 18.64 17.24
CA TYR A 404 -1.31 19.05 15.87
C TYR A 404 -2.37 18.50 14.92
N GLU A 405 -2.25 18.76 13.61
CA GLU A 405 -3.23 18.37 12.59
C GLU A 405 -3.62 16.88 12.64
N TRP A 406 -4.93 16.62 12.65
CA TRP A 406 -5.46 15.25 12.70
C TRP A 406 -5.50 14.57 11.34
N THR A 407 -5.74 15.32 10.27
CA THR A 407 -5.83 14.86 8.88
C THR A 407 -5.35 15.95 7.92
N PRO A 408 -4.97 15.61 6.67
CA PRO A 408 -4.65 16.62 5.67
C PRO A 408 -5.89 17.38 5.18
N ASN A 409 -5.82 18.71 5.14
CA ASN A 409 -6.65 19.53 4.23
C ASN A 409 -5.89 19.93 2.97
N ILE A 410 -4.56 20.06 3.08
CA ILE A 410 -3.66 20.32 1.95
C ILE A 410 -3.25 18.97 1.35
N VAL A 411 -3.59 18.74 0.09
CA VAL A 411 -3.41 17.45 -0.60
C VAL A 411 -2.56 17.62 -1.87
N ASP A 412 -1.95 16.52 -2.32
CA ASP A 412 -1.22 16.46 -3.58
C ASP A 412 -2.17 16.21 -4.77
N ILE A 413 -2.07 17.03 -5.80
CA ILE A 413 -2.61 16.77 -7.14
C ILE A 413 -1.42 16.52 -8.05
N GLN A 414 -1.26 15.29 -8.55
CA GLN A 414 -0.13 14.93 -9.39
C GLN A 414 -0.55 14.07 -10.57
N LEU A 415 -0.01 14.42 -11.75
CA LEU A 415 -0.17 13.68 -12.99
C LEU A 415 1.20 13.48 -13.64
N LEU A 416 1.40 12.32 -14.25
CA LEU A 416 2.61 11.99 -15.01
C LEU A 416 2.23 11.60 -16.44
N ARG A 417 3.14 11.83 -17.38
CA ARG A 417 2.98 11.46 -18.79
C ARG A 417 4.25 10.88 -19.37
N VAL A 418 4.12 9.80 -20.14
CA VAL A 418 5.14 9.33 -21.09
C VAL A 418 4.47 8.94 -22.40
N GLY A 419 4.77 9.65 -23.48
CA GLY A 419 4.09 9.46 -24.77
C GLY A 419 2.55 9.58 -24.63
N PRO A 420 1.76 8.58 -25.05
CA PRO A 420 0.31 8.53 -24.86
C PRO A 420 -0.15 7.97 -23.50
N LEU A 421 0.78 7.54 -22.62
CA LEU A 421 0.44 7.04 -21.28
C LEU A 421 0.35 8.20 -20.28
N PHE A 422 -0.80 8.32 -19.62
CA PHE A 422 -1.07 9.27 -18.55
C PHE A 422 -1.34 8.51 -17.23
N ILE A 423 -0.72 8.98 -16.15
CA ILE A 423 -0.79 8.35 -14.82
C ILE A 423 -1.39 9.36 -13.85
N ILE A 424 -2.54 9.03 -13.28
CA ILE A 424 -3.15 9.73 -12.15
C ILE A 424 -2.52 9.22 -10.86
N VAL A 425 -1.92 10.11 -10.07
CA VAL A 425 -1.36 9.78 -8.76
C VAL A 425 -2.37 10.17 -7.68
N SER A 426 -3.21 9.21 -7.27
CA SER A 426 -4.34 9.44 -6.37
C SER A 426 -3.88 9.46 -4.90
N PRO A 427 -4.16 10.54 -4.14
CA PRO A 427 -3.83 10.61 -2.72
C PRO A 427 -4.72 9.72 -1.84
N GLY A 428 -5.90 9.36 -2.33
CA GLY A 428 -6.86 8.51 -1.64
C GLY A 428 -7.14 7.18 -2.34
N GLU A 429 -7.97 6.39 -1.68
CA GLU A 429 -8.53 5.13 -2.13
C GLU A 429 -9.81 5.40 -2.94
N ALA A 430 -9.64 5.63 -4.25
CA ALA A 430 -10.78 5.78 -5.15
C ALA A 430 -11.57 4.47 -5.24
N THR A 431 -12.90 4.52 -5.08
CA THR A 431 -13.79 3.40 -5.36
C THR A 431 -13.75 3.04 -6.85
N THR A 432 -14.30 1.89 -7.20
CA THR A 432 -14.33 1.39 -8.57
C THR A 432 -14.89 2.43 -9.53
N MET A 433 -16.09 2.95 -9.27
CA MET A 433 -16.72 3.92 -10.17
C MET A 433 -16.07 5.30 -10.11
N ALA A 434 -15.59 5.74 -8.93
CA ALA A 434 -14.82 6.97 -8.81
C ALA A 434 -13.56 6.94 -9.70
N GLY A 435 -12.83 5.83 -9.68
CA GLY A 435 -11.68 5.63 -10.55
C GLY A 435 -12.01 5.59 -12.03
N ARG A 436 -13.15 4.98 -12.41
CA ARG A 436 -13.62 4.95 -13.81
C ARG A 436 -13.92 6.36 -14.33
N ARG A 437 -14.72 7.14 -13.59
CA ARG A 437 -15.03 8.54 -13.95
C ARG A 437 -13.78 9.41 -14.05
N TRP A 438 -12.84 9.25 -13.12
CA TRP A 438 -11.59 10.02 -13.15
C TRP A 438 -10.71 9.65 -14.34
N LYS A 439 -10.52 8.35 -14.63
CA LYS A 439 -9.78 7.90 -15.81
C LYS A 439 -10.43 8.37 -17.12
N GLU A 440 -11.75 8.29 -17.23
CA GLU A 440 -12.52 8.72 -18.40
C GLU A 440 -12.35 10.23 -18.68
N ALA A 441 -12.52 11.07 -17.65
CA ALA A 441 -12.34 12.51 -17.81
C ALA A 441 -10.93 12.89 -18.29
N ILE A 442 -9.89 12.22 -17.76
CA ILE A 442 -8.51 12.45 -18.19
C ILE A 442 -8.26 11.90 -19.60
N HIS A 443 -8.86 10.76 -19.96
CA HIS A 443 -8.76 10.19 -21.31
C HIS A 443 -9.31 11.16 -22.35
N GLU A 444 -10.53 11.67 -22.15
CA GLU A 444 -11.16 12.61 -23.09
C GLU A 444 -10.33 13.87 -23.29
N SER A 445 -9.83 14.47 -22.20
CA SER A 445 -9.03 15.70 -22.30
C SER A 445 -7.62 15.45 -22.83
N ALA A 446 -7.00 14.30 -22.51
CA ALA A 446 -5.72 13.90 -23.06
C ALA A 446 -5.79 13.65 -24.57
N ALA A 447 -6.91 13.10 -25.07
CA ALA A 447 -7.12 12.90 -26.50
C ALA A 447 -7.06 14.22 -27.27
N LEU A 448 -7.60 15.31 -26.71
CA LEU A 448 -7.50 16.65 -27.29
C LEU A 448 -6.05 17.16 -27.31
N ILE A 449 -5.32 16.97 -26.20
CA ILE A 449 -3.89 17.36 -26.13
C ILE A 449 -3.07 16.63 -27.19
N LEU A 450 -3.25 15.30 -27.33
CA LEU A 450 -2.53 14.52 -28.34
C LEU A 450 -2.90 14.94 -29.76
N ALA A 451 -4.18 15.21 -30.02
CA ALA A 451 -4.63 15.70 -31.33
C ALA A 451 -4.00 17.05 -31.69
N ASP A 452 -3.98 18.01 -30.75
CA ASP A 452 -3.36 19.33 -30.96
C ASP A 452 -1.84 19.22 -31.18
N GLU A 453 -1.18 18.30 -30.50
CA GLU A 453 0.25 18.02 -30.69
C GLU A 453 0.55 17.40 -32.06
N ALA A 454 -0.31 16.50 -32.53
CA ALA A 454 -0.19 15.89 -33.85
C ALA A 454 -0.43 16.92 -34.97
N ILE A 455 -1.46 17.77 -34.84
CA ILE A 455 -1.72 18.87 -35.78
C ILE A 455 -0.54 19.85 -35.85
N ALA A 456 0.09 20.11 -34.71
CA ALA A 456 1.28 20.96 -34.63
C ALA A 456 2.58 20.29 -35.12
N GLY A 457 2.53 19.03 -35.58
CA GLY A 457 3.71 18.28 -36.02
C GLY A 457 4.72 17.99 -34.92
N ARG A 458 4.28 17.98 -33.65
CA ARG A 458 5.13 17.75 -32.46
C ARG A 458 5.21 16.28 -32.07
N ILE A 459 4.22 15.50 -32.48
CA ILE A 459 4.21 14.04 -32.43
C ILE A 459 3.77 13.52 -33.80
N ASP A 460 4.20 12.32 -34.19
CA ASP A 460 3.76 11.73 -35.46
C ASP A 460 2.24 11.47 -35.43
N ALA A 461 1.55 11.71 -36.55
CA ALA A 461 0.11 11.47 -36.64
C ALA A 461 -0.25 9.98 -36.44
N ASP A 462 0.66 9.07 -36.81
CA ASP A 462 0.54 7.63 -36.55
C ASP A 462 0.86 7.26 -35.08
N VAL A 463 1.43 8.20 -34.31
CA VAL A 463 1.72 8.14 -32.86
C VAL A 463 0.59 8.79 -32.03
N ALA A 464 -0.39 9.46 -32.66
CA ALA A 464 -1.64 9.89 -32.02
C ALA A 464 -2.53 8.68 -31.71
N GLN A 465 -2.02 7.82 -30.82
CA GLN A 465 -2.73 6.68 -30.26
C GLN A 465 -3.78 7.17 -29.27
N GLU A 466 -4.80 6.34 -29.07
CA GLU A 466 -5.75 6.54 -27.99
C GLU A 466 -5.01 6.68 -26.65
N PRO A 467 -5.30 7.72 -25.83
CA PRO A 467 -4.64 7.89 -24.55
C PRO A 467 -4.84 6.67 -23.66
N ILE A 468 -3.77 6.21 -23.03
CA ILE A 468 -3.84 5.18 -22.00
C ILE A 468 -3.82 5.89 -20.66
N VAL A 469 -4.87 5.70 -19.85
CA VAL A 469 -4.96 6.32 -18.53
C VAL A 469 -4.98 5.26 -17.45
N VAL A 470 -3.99 5.31 -16.57
CA VAL A 470 -3.94 4.50 -15.35
C VAL A 470 -4.08 5.39 -14.13
N LEU A 471 -4.60 4.83 -13.05
CA LEU A 471 -4.68 5.47 -11.74
C LEU A 471 -3.89 4.64 -10.76
N GLY A 472 -3.02 5.28 -9.96
CA GLY A 472 -2.25 4.65 -8.91
C GLY A 472 -2.38 5.41 -7.59
N GLY A 473 -2.76 4.70 -6.53
CA GLY A 473 -2.92 5.26 -5.19
C GLY A 473 -3.29 4.18 -4.17
N PRO A 474 -3.21 4.44 -2.86
CA PRO A 474 -3.02 5.77 -2.26
C PRO A 474 -1.57 6.24 -2.27
N ALA A 475 -1.35 7.48 -2.67
CA ALA A 475 -0.04 8.03 -2.95
C ALA A 475 0.20 9.38 -2.25
N ASN A 476 1.47 9.76 -2.07
CA ASN A 476 1.91 11.08 -1.61
C ASN A 476 1.38 11.54 -0.24
N THR A 477 0.11 11.93 -0.14
CA THR A 477 -0.57 12.28 1.11
C THR A 477 -1.79 11.39 1.23
N TYR A 478 -1.90 10.60 2.31
CA TYR A 478 -3.02 9.70 2.48
C TYR A 478 -4.30 10.45 2.92
N THR A 479 -5.33 10.43 2.06
CA THR A 479 -6.59 11.17 2.27
C THR A 479 -7.81 10.25 2.44
N HIS A 480 -7.61 9.04 2.98
CA HIS A 480 -8.66 8.03 3.12
C HIS A 480 -9.33 7.68 1.77
N TYR A 481 -10.65 7.79 1.64
CA TYR A 481 -11.42 7.29 0.49
C TYR A 481 -11.86 8.40 -0.45
N ILE A 482 -12.14 8.03 -1.70
CA ILE A 482 -12.77 8.90 -2.70
C ILE A 482 -13.91 8.10 -3.33
N SER A 483 -15.15 8.39 -2.96
CA SER A 483 -16.34 7.79 -3.56
C SER A 483 -16.99 8.71 -4.59
N THR A 484 -17.88 8.17 -5.43
CA THR A 484 -18.80 9.01 -6.20
C THR A 484 -19.79 9.73 -5.27
N PRO A 485 -20.43 10.83 -5.69
CA PRO A 485 -21.52 11.46 -4.93
C PRO A 485 -22.67 10.48 -4.60
N GLU A 486 -22.96 9.56 -5.51
CA GLU A 486 -24.01 8.55 -5.35
C GLU A 486 -23.65 7.51 -4.29
N GLU A 487 -22.41 6.99 -4.32
CA GLU A 487 -21.89 6.09 -3.30
C GLU A 487 -21.74 6.80 -1.94
N TYR A 488 -21.35 8.08 -1.96
CA TYR A 488 -21.23 8.92 -0.76
C TYR A 488 -22.57 9.00 -0.02
N ALA A 489 -23.67 9.25 -0.72
CA ALA A 489 -25.00 9.38 -0.13
C ALA A 489 -25.46 8.11 0.61
N VAL A 490 -24.94 6.93 0.26
CA VAL A 490 -25.25 5.67 0.95
C VAL A 490 -24.59 5.58 2.33
N GLN A 491 -23.48 6.27 2.55
CA GLN A 491 -22.72 6.27 3.81
C GLN A 491 -22.38 4.85 4.31
N ARG A 492 -21.90 3.99 3.41
CA ARG A 492 -21.05 2.84 3.80
C ARG A 492 -19.67 3.33 4.26
N TYR A 493 -18.77 2.42 4.61
CA TYR A 493 -17.44 2.77 5.13
C TYR A 493 -16.69 3.76 4.23
N GLU A 494 -16.67 3.51 2.91
CA GLU A 494 -15.95 4.33 1.93
C GLU A 494 -16.56 5.76 1.82
N GLY A 495 -17.89 5.86 1.75
CA GLY A 495 -18.59 7.16 1.71
C GLY A 495 -18.43 7.96 3.01
N ALA A 496 -18.48 7.29 4.17
CA ALA A 496 -18.24 7.93 5.47
C ALA A 496 -16.78 8.39 5.63
N SER A 497 -15.86 7.70 4.97
CA SER A 497 -14.41 7.96 4.98
C SER A 497 -13.93 8.87 3.85
N THR A 498 -14.84 9.38 3.01
CA THR A 498 -14.54 10.36 1.97
C THR A 498 -14.43 11.76 2.59
N LEU A 499 -13.19 12.20 2.86
CA LEU A 499 -12.91 13.28 3.82
C LEU A 499 -13.57 14.61 3.48
N TYR A 500 -13.59 15.04 2.22
CA TYR A 500 -13.88 16.43 1.83
C TYR A 500 -15.32 16.65 1.36
N GLY A 501 -16.24 15.75 1.74
CA GLY A 501 -17.66 15.86 1.43
C GLY A 501 -18.07 15.17 0.11
N PRO A 502 -19.34 15.36 -0.33
CA PRO A 502 -19.90 14.64 -1.47
C PRO A 502 -19.19 14.93 -2.80
N TRP A 503 -18.58 16.10 -2.93
CA TRP A 503 -17.93 16.57 -4.16
C TRP A 503 -16.43 16.26 -4.21
N THR A 504 -15.95 15.35 -3.36
CA THR A 504 -14.51 15.02 -3.28
C THR A 504 -13.97 14.50 -4.61
N LEU A 505 -14.66 13.55 -5.25
CA LEU A 505 -14.26 13.03 -6.56
C LEU A 505 -14.23 14.14 -7.62
N ASP A 506 -15.31 14.92 -7.72
CA ASP A 506 -15.44 15.97 -8.72
C ASP A 506 -14.35 17.05 -8.56
N ALA A 507 -13.96 17.37 -7.32
CA ALA A 507 -12.87 18.28 -7.04
C ALA A 507 -11.53 17.73 -7.56
N PHE A 508 -11.23 16.46 -7.30
CA PHE A 508 -10.02 15.80 -7.82
C PHE A 508 -10.00 15.77 -9.35
N VAL A 509 -11.12 15.41 -10.00
CA VAL A 509 -11.25 15.45 -11.46
C VAL A 509 -11.04 16.85 -11.99
N ASN A 510 -11.71 17.86 -11.43
CA ASN A 510 -11.61 19.24 -11.84
C ASN A 510 -10.17 19.78 -11.73
N LEU A 511 -9.49 19.51 -10.61
CA LEU A 511 -8.10 19.90 -10.40
C LEU A 511 -7.15 19.18 -11.35
N SER A 512 -7.34 17.87 -11.58
CA SER A 512 -6.55 17.14 -12.57
C SER A 512 -6.72 17.73 -13.97
N LEU A 513 -7.94 18.02 -14.40
CA LEU A 513 -8.20 18.66 -15.70
C LEU A 513 -7.62 20.07 -15.81
N THR A 514 -7.62 20.82 -14.69
CA THR A 514 -7.01 22.16 -14.64
C THR A 514 -5.50 22.12 -14.91
N TYR A 515 -4.80 21.12 -14.38
CA TYR A 515 -3.35 20.99 -14.52
C TYR A 515 -2.90 20.09 -15.69
N LEU A 516 -3.79 19.29 -16.26
CA LEU A 516 -3.48 18.37 -17.37
C LEU A 516 -2.80 19.05 -18.58
N PRO A 517 -3.17 20.28 -19.02
CA PRO A 517 -2.49 20.97 -20.13
C PRO A 517 -0.98 21.20 -19.91
N LEU A 518 -0.52 21.21 -18.65
CA LEU A 518 0.90 21.31 -18.30
C LEU A 518 1.70 20.05 -18.62
N LEU A 519 1.02 18.94 -18.95
CA LEU A 519 1.64 17.73 -19.49
C LEU A 519 1.78 17.77 -21.02
N SER A 520 1.39 18.85 -21.70
CA SER A 520 1.61 18.99 -23.14
C SER A 520 3.10 19.07 -23.49
N SER A 521 3.48 18.64 -24.69
CA SER A 521 4.86 18.67 -25.19
C SER A 521 5.45 20.08 -25.25
N SER A 522 4.60 21.10 -25.40
CA SER A 522 4.99 22.50 -25.40
C SER A 522 5.02 23.17 -24.04
N ALA A 523 4.52 22.53 -22.98
CA ALA A 523 4.57 23.10 -21.65
C ALA A 523 6.00 23.19 -21.14
N ALA A 524 6.26 24.24 -20.35
CA ALA A 524 7.53 24.37 -19.63
C ALA A 524 7.74 23.15 -18.70
N SER A 525 9.00 22.70 -18.59
CA SER A 525 9.32 21.44 -17.91
C SER A 525 8.97 21.40 -16.43
N GLN A 526 9.01 22.53 -15.73
CA GLN A 526 8.72 22.61 -14.30
C GLN A 526 8.11 23.95 -13.95
N LEU A 527 7.12 23.92 -13.07
CA LEU A 527 6.61 25.13 -12.44
C LEU A 527 7.56 25.59 -11.33
N PRO A 528 7.75 26.90 -11.15
CA PRO A 528 8.46 27.46 -10.01
C PRO A 528 7.90 26.95 -8.68
N ASN A 529 8.75 26.84 -7.65
CA ASN A 529 8.33 26.44 -6.30
C ASN A 529 7.24 27.34 -5.70
N SER A 530 7.14 28.61 -6.14
CA SER A 530 6.11 29.56 -5.72
C SER A 530 4.72 29.23 -6.27
N GLU A 531 4.63 28.40 -7.31
CA GLU A 531 3.38 28.04 -8.00
C GLU A 531 2.86 26.65 -7.56
N LEU A 532 3.56 25.99 -6.64
CA LEU A 532 3.17 24.68 -6.09
C LEU A 532 1.96 24.73 -5.13
N GLY A 533 1.44 25.91 -4.80
CA GLY A 533 0.34 26.05 -3.83
C GLY A 533 0.79 26.00 -2.35
N PRO A 534 -0.16 25.90 -1.40
CA PRO A 534 0.14 25.91 0.04
C PRO A 534 0.89 24.64 0.44
N ARG A 535 1.91 24.76 1.29
CA ARG A 535 2.68 23.57 1.73
C ARG A 535 1.98 22.87 2.90
N PRO A 536 1.88 21.54 2.89
CA PRO A 536 1.33 20.81 4.03
C PRO A 536 2.28 20.91 5.25
N PRO A 537 1.76 20.87 6.48
CA PRO A 537 2.59 20.83 7.68
C PRO A 537 3.31 19.48 7.80
N ILE A 538 4.56 19.53 8.26
CA ILE A 538 5.40 18.34 8.48
C ILE A 538 5.55 18.10 9.97
N GLN A 539 4.94 17.03 10.48
CA GLN A 539 4.81 16.76 11.91
C GLN A 539 5.87 15.79 12.45
N VAL A 540 6.90 15.45 11.66
CA VAL A 540 7.93 14.45 12.02
C VAL A 540 8.64 14.77 13.34
N ASN A 541 8.85 16.05 13.64
CA ASN A 541 9.55 16.49 14.85
C ASN A 541 8.62 16.85 16.02
N ASP A 542 7.34 17.08 15.74
CA ASP A 542 6.34 17.51 16.73
C ASP A 542 5.40 16.37 17.16
N SER A 543 5.40 15.26 16.42
CA SER A 543 4.53 14.11 16.69
C SER A 543 4.81 13.46 18.04
N LEU A 544 3.74 13.16 18.77
CA LEU A 544 3.80 12.45 20.05
C LEU A 544 4.14 10.97 19.84
N SER A 545 4.82 10.37 20.82
CA SER A 545 5.12 8.93 20.82
C SER A 545 4.92 8.33 22.20
N PHE A 546 4.03 7.36 22.29
CA PHE A 546 3.74 6.56 23.48
C PHE A 546 4.21 5.10 23.31
N ILE A 547 5.05 4.86 22.30
CA ILE A 547 5.63 3.56 22.02
C ILE A 547 6.76 3.31 23.02
N THR A 548 6.56 2.31 23.89
CA THR A 548 7.57 1.96 24.90
C THR A 548 8.89 1.59 24.23
N PRO A 549 10.01 2.27 24.57
CA PRO A 549 11.31 1.95 24.02
C PRO A 549 11.75 0.56 24.47
N VAL A 550 12.71 -0.04 23.77
CA VAL A 550 13.40 -1.22 24.30
C VAL A 550 14.26 -0.76 25.48
N VAL A 551 13.96 -1.22 26.70
CA VAL A 551 14.71 -0.84 27.90
C VAL A 551 15.97 -1.68 28.02
N VAL A 552 15.81 -3.00 28.10
CA VAL A 552 16.88 -3.99 28.23
C VAL A 552 16.39 -5.34 27.72
N ASP A 553 17.29 -6.15 27.18
CA ASP A 553 17.05 -7.57 26.93
C ASP A 553 17.92 -8.40 27.88
N ARG A 554 17.37 -9.52 28.36
CA ARG A 554 18.13 -10.49 29.15
C ARG A 554 17.95 -11.89 28.60
N ALA A 555 19.03 -12.68 28.65
CA ALA A 555 18.92 -14.12 28.50
C ALA A 555 18.42 -14.75 29.82
N PRO A 556 17.65 -15.85 29.79
CA PRO A 556 17.30 -16.60 30.99
C PRO A 556 18.55 -17.06 31.76
N PHE A 557 18.38 -17.36 33.05
CA PHE A 557 19.47 -17.79 33.92
C PHE A 557 20.21 -19.02 33.34
N PHE A 558 21.54 -18.99 33.34
CA PHE A 558 22.42 -19.98 32.71
C PHE A 558 22.25 -20.19 31.18
N LYS A 559 21.54 -19.30 30.49
CA LYS A 559 21.44 -19.27 29.03
C LYS A 559 22.17 -18.05 28.47
N LYS A 560 22.38 -18.05 27.15
CA LYS A 560 22.92 -16.91 26.39
C LYS A 560 22.02 -16.60 25.21
N PHE A 561 22.05 -15.36 24.72
CA PHE A 561 21.39 -14.99 23.46
C PHE A 561 21.85 -15.90 22.31
N GLY A 562 20.92 -16.29 21.44
CA GLY A 562 21.15 -17.26 20.38
C GLY A 562 21.24 -18.72 20.84
N GLY A 563 21.18 -18.99 22.16
CA GLY A 563 21.15 -20.34 22.69
C GLY A 563 19.87 -21.09 22.30
N ILE A 564 19.98 -22.38 21.96
CA ILE A 564 18.83 -23.21 21.56
C ILE A 564 17.94 -23.50 22.79
N ILE A 565 16.64 -23.30 22.61
CA ILE A 565 15.58 -23.68 23.54
C ILE A 565 14.91 -24.97 23.05
N ARG A 566 14.53 -25.00 21.78
CA ARG A 566 14.01 -26.18 21.09
C ARG A 566 14.79 -26.39 19.80
N ASN A 567 15.43 -27.54 19.67
CA ASN A 567 16.21 -27.86 18.48
C ASN A 567 15.34 -28.47 17.37
N VAL A 568 15.87 -28.51 16.15
CA VAL A 568 15.30 -29.24 15.02
C VAL A 568 15.32 -30.76 15.28
N LYS A 569 14.43 -31.50 14.61
CA LYS A 569 14.54 -32.97 14.52
C LYS A 569 15.73 -33.35 13.62
N PRO A 570 16.35 -34.52 13.79
CA PRO A 570 17.44 -34.95 12.91
C PRO A 570 17.03 -35.15 11.44
N THR A 571 15.76 -35.51 11.20
CA THR A 571 15.24 -35.84 9.87
C THR A 571 13.82 -35.30 9.68
N TYR A 572 13.54 -34.83 8.48
CA TYR A 572 12.22 -34.39 8.00
C TYR A 572 11.93 -34.98 6.62
N ARG A 573 10.65 -35.17 6.30
CA ARG A 573 10.16 -35.45 4.95
C ARG A 573 9.87 -34.14 4.21
N VAL A 574 10.01 -34.16 2.89
CA VAL A 574 9.58 -33.03 2.06
C VAL A 574 8.10 -32.72 2.33
N GLY A 575 7.78 -31.44 2.58
CA GLY A 575 6.46 -30.97 2.95
C GLY A 575 6.24 -30.76 4.45
N GLU A 576 7.11 -31.31 5.32
CA GLU A 576 7.07 -31.00 6.76
C GLU A 576 7.64 -29.61 7.04
N THR A 577 7.14 -28.96 8.10
CA THR A 577 7.70 -27.69 8.59
C THR A 577 8.86 -27.96 9.54
N VAL A 578 10.02 -27.39 9.23
CA VAL A 578 11.20 -27.43 10.10
C VAL A 578 11.15 -26.24 11.06
N SER A 579 11.43 -26.43 12.34
CA SER A 579 11.41 -25.32 13.29
C SER A 579 12.46 -25.47 14.40
N ALA A 580 13.07 -24.35 14.79
CA ALA A 580 13.92 -24.23 15.97
C ALA A 580 13.58 -22.95 16.75
N THR A 581 13.72 -23.02 18.06
CA THR A 581 13.48 -21.89 18.97
C THR A 581 14.76 -21.53 19.72
N PHE A 582 15.07 -20.24 19.78
CA PHE A 582 16.28 -19.67 20.35
C PHE A 582 15.93 -18.66 21.45
N VAL A 583 16.86 -18.45 22.38
CA VAL A 583 16.85 -17.29 23.27
C VAL A 583 17.04 -16.04 22.42
N GLY A 584 16.02 -15.17 22.42
CA GLY A 584 15.92 -14.01 21.54
C GLY A 584 16.10 -12.68 22.27
N ALA A 585 16.20 -11.62 21.48
CA ALA A 585 16.14 -10.22 21.92
C ALA A 585 15.09 -9.46 21.10
N ASN A 586 14.71 -8.25 21.54
CA ASN A 586 13.71 -7.45 20.82
C ASN A 586 14.19 -7.06 19.41
N PRO A 587 13.43 -7.38 18.33
CA PRO A 587 13.84 -7.06 16.96
C PRO A 587 13.91 -5.56 16.67
N ARG A 588 13.34 -4.69 17.52
CA ARG A 588 13.43 -3.23 17.37
C ARG A 588 14.82 -2.67 17.68
N ASN A 589 15.72 -3.46 18.27
CA ASN A 589 17.11 -3.02 18.50
C ASN A 589 17.86 -2.81 17.17
N ASN A 590 17.51 -3.58 16.14
CA ASN A 590 18.08 -3.46 14.81
C ASN A 590 17.08 -4.01 13.79
N LEU A 591 16.59 -3.16 12.89
CA LEU A 591 15.63 -3.55 11.85
C LEU A 591 16.25 -4.44 10.76
N ARG A 592 17.59 -4.52 10.74
CA ARG A 592 18.42 -5.30 9.81
C ARG A 592 18.09 -4.98 8.35
N LEU A 593 18.01 -3.68 8.03
CA LEU A 593 17.82 -3.20 6.66
C LEU A 593 18.98 -3.68 5.78
N GLY A 594 18.66 -4.23 4.60
CA GLY A 594 19.64 -4.88 3.71
C GLY A 594 20.27 -6.18 4.27
N GLY A 595 19.84 -6.64 5.45
CA GLY A 595 20.28 -7.87 6.09
C GLY A 595 19.12 -8.86 6.30
N THR A 596 19.29 -9.78 7.25
CA THR A 596 18.26 -10.79 7.56
C THR A 596 18.27 -11.18 9.03
N PHE A 597 17.10 -11.52 9.60
CA PHE A 597 16.95 -12.10 10.94
C PHE A 597 17.14 -13.62 10.93
N ALA A 598 16.85 -14.30 9.83
CA ALA A 598 16.79 -15.75 9.77
C ALA A 598 17.28 -16.29 8.43
N GLU A 599 18.01 -17.41 8.46
CA GLU A 599 18.48 -18.10 7.27
C GLU A 599 18.31 -19.62 7.36
N VAL A 600 18.10 -20.23 6.19
CA VAL A 600 18.29 -21.66 5.97
C VAL A 600 19.61 -21.84 5.26
N GLU A 601 20.53 -22.59 5.86
CA GLU A 601 21.80 -22.95 5.25
C GLU A 601 21.77 -24.42 4.80
N GLN A 602 22.28 -24.69 3.60
CA GLN A 602 22.50 -26.04 3.07
C GLN A 602 23.99 -26.40 3.18
N TYR A 603 24.27 -27.64 3.56
CA TYR A 603 25.63 -28.16 3.55
C TYR A 603 26.01 -28.62 2.15
N ASP A 604 27.01 -27.97 1.57
CA ASP A 604 27.60 -28.33 0.28
C ASP A 604 28.70 -29.37 0.48
N LEU A 605 28.46 -30.60 0.01
CA LEU A 605 29.40 -31.71 0.12
C LEU A 605 30.69 -31.49 -0.67
N SER A 606 30.63 -30.75 -1.77
CA SER A 606 31.79 -30.49 -2.65
C SER A 606 32.78 -29.54 -1.98
N THR A 607 32.25 -28.49 -1.33
CA THR A 607 33.08 -27.47 -0.67
C THR A 607 33.25 -27.68 0.83
N ARG A 608 32.52 -28.64 1.42
CA ARG A 608 32.47 -28.92 2.87
C ARG A 608 32.13 -27.68 3.70
N ARG A 609 31.25 -26.83 3.17
CA ARG A 609 30.83 -25.57 3.78
C ARG A 609 29.32 -25.44 3.80
N TRP A 610 28.83 -24.69 4.78
CA TRP A 610 27.45 -24.25 4.81
C TRP A 610 27.28 -23.05 3.88
N ARG A 611 26.23 -23.06 3.06
CA ARG A 611 25.86 -21.95 2.17
C ARG A 611 24.43 -21.53 2.45
N ARG A 612 24.16 -20.23 2.47
CA ARG A 612 22.78 -19.71 2.55
C ARG A 612 22.00 -20.22 1.35
N LEU A 613 20.90 -20.91 1.62
CA LEU A 613 19.90 -21.29 0.62
C LEU A 613 18.77 -20.26 0.57
N ARG A 614 18.31 -19.81 1.74
CA ARG A 614 17.19 -18.85 1.91
C ARG A 614 17.44 -17.94 3.09
N ASP A 615 16.79 -16.80 3.05
CA ASP A 615 16.69 -15.85 4.16
C ASP A 615 15.24 -15.35 4.33
N ASP A 616 15.01 -14.41 5.25
CA ASP A 616 13.68 -13.86 5.56
C ASP A 616 13.07 -12.96 4.46
N SER A 617 13.68 -12.92 3.27
CA SER A 617 13.03 -12.44 2.04
C SER A 617 12.12 -13.50 1.39
N ASP A 618 12.26 -14.77 1.77
CA ASP A 618 11.54 -15.89 1.19
C ASP A 618 10.26 -16.22 1.97
N TRP A 619 9.11 -16.25 1.29
CA TRP A 619 7.79 -16.47 1.91
C TRP A 619 7.70 -17.75 2.77
N SER A 620 8.51 -18.76 2.45
CA SER A 620 8.53 -20.04 3.17
C SER A 620 9.30 -20.01 4.48
N LEU A 621 10.04 -18.94 4.77
CA LEU A 621 10.81 -18.78 6.00
C LEU A 621 10.14 -17.74 6.92
N LEU A 622 9.68 -18.21 8.07
CA LEU A 622 8.99 -17.40 9.07
C LEU A 622 9.90 -17.16 10.27
N TYR A 623 10.09 -15.90 10.61
CA TYR A 623 10.71 -15.42 11.85
C TYR A 623 9.61 -14.95 12.81
N GLU A 624 9.53 -15.54 13.99
CA GLU A 624 8.58 -15.17 15.04
C GLU A 624 9.32 -14.80 16.33
N TRP A 625 8.95 -13.68 16.92
CA TRP A 625 9.46 -13.17 18.19
C TRP A 625 8.35 -13.15 19.24
N LYS A 626 8.68 -13.60 20.45
CA LYS A 626 7.77 -13.61 21.58
C LYS A 626 8.46 -13.10 22.84
N ARG A 627 7.88 -12.08 23.48
CA ARG A 627 8.23 -11.68 24.84
C ARG A 627 7.79 -12.77 25.81
N THR A 628 8.70 -13.32 26.61
CA THR A 628 8.37 -14.35 27.63
C THR A 628 8.18 -13.75 29.02
N SER A 629 8.84 -12.63 29.32
CA SER A 629 8.59 -11.86 30.54
C SER A 629 9.00 -10.40 30.34
N GLU A 630 8.06 -9.48 30.61
CA GLU A 630 8.33 -8.05 30.60
C GLU A 630 9.24 -7.63 31.77
N VAL A 631 9.01 -8.21 32.95
CA VAL A 631 9.75 -7.89 34.18
C VAL A 631 11.24 -8.25 34.06
N THR A 632 11.54 -9.42 33.50
CA THR A 632 12.93 -9.87 33.35
C THR A 632 13.53 -9.49 32.00
N GLY A 633 12.75 -8.97 31.06
CA GLY A 633 13.22 -8.61 29.71
C GLY A 633 13.64 -9.82 28.86
N THR A 634 13.12 -11.02 29.13
CA THR A 634 13.44 -12.23 28.37
C THR A 634 12.53 -12.39 27.15
N SER A 635 13.05 -12.93 26.05
CA SER A 635 12.28 -13.25 24.85
C SER A 635 12.82 -14.48 24.14
N GLU A 636 12.01 -15.02 23.24
CA GLU A 636 12.34 -16.16 22.40
C GLU A 636 12.07 -15.84 20.95
N VAL A 637 12.85 -16.46 20.06
CA VAL A 637 12.64 -16.40 18.61
C VAL A 637 12.42 -17.81 18.09
N THR A 638 11.36 -18.02 17.33
CA THR A 638 11.13 -19.26 16.57
C THR A 638 11.36 -18.98 15.09
N ILE A 639 12.20 -19.80 14.46
CA ILE A 639 12.38 -19.82 13.01
C ILE A 639 11.69 -21.07 12.49
N SER A 640 10.79 -20.90 11.52
CA SER A 640 10.03 -21.99 10.90
C SER A 640 10.22 -21.95 9.38
N TRP A 641 10.55 -23.09 8.77
CA TRP A 641 10.74 -23.23 7.33
C TRP A 641 9.73 -24.24 6.76
N GLU A 642 8.84 -23.74 5.91
CA GLU A 642 7.85 -24.52 5.18
C GLU A 642 8.50 -25.15 3.95
N THR A 643 8.59 -26.48 3.90
CA THR A 643 9.27 -27.19 2.79
C THR A 643 8.32 -27.67 1.68
N LYS A 644 7.05 -27.25 1.73
CA LYS A 644 6.03 -27.60 0.72
C LYS A 644 6.24 -26.80 -0.56
N GLY A 645 6.09 -27.44 -1.72
CA GLY A 645 5.92 -26.75 -3.00
C GLY A 645 7.15 -26.64 -3.93
N LYS A 646 8.33 -27.17 -3.59
CA LYS A 646 9.44 -27.29 -4.57
C LYS A 646 10.07 -28.69 -4.58
N PRO A 647 10.38 -29.27 -5.77
CA PRO A 647 11.18 -30.49 -5.86
C PRO A 647 12.65 -30.23 -5.44
N ASN A 648 13.32 -31.26 -4.93
CA ASN A 648 14.76 -31.30 -4.60
C ASN A 648 15.26 -30.57 -3.35
N PHE A 649 14.53 -30.60 -2.22
CA PHE A 649 15.11 -30.25 -0.91
C PHE A 649 15.89 -31.37 -0.23
N ARG A 650 16.28 -32.44 -0.93
CA ARG A 650 17.08 -33.51 -0.30
C ARG A 650 18.48 -33.01 0.03
N GLY A 651 18.89 -33.12 1.28
CA GLY A 651 20.18 -32.60 1.73
C GLY A 651 20.29 -32.48 3.23
N SER A 652 21.42 -31.90 3.67
CA SER A 652 21.63 -31.52 5.07
C SER A 652 21.52 -30.01 5.22
N TYR A 653 20.81 -29.57 6.24
CA TYR A 653 20.43 -28.17 6.46
C TYR A 653 20.64 -27.76 7.92
N ARG A 654 20.68 -26.47 8.18
CA ARG A 654 20.54 -25.88 9.53
C ARG A 654 19.87 -24.51 9.46
N LEU A 655 19.25 -24.11 10.56
CA LEU A 655 18.65 -22.79 10.73
C LEU A 655 19.63 -21.88 11.46
N ARG A 656 19.71 -20.62 11.02
CA ARG A 656 20.51 -19.58 11.67
C ARG A 656 19.63 -18.38 12.03
N TYR A 657 19.84 -17.85 13.23
CA TYR A 657 19.20 -16.67 13.77
C TYR A 657 20.25 -15.57 13.98
N TYR A 658 19.95 -14.35 13.54
CA TYR A 658 20.71 -13.14 13.87
C TYR A 658 19.87 -12.20 14.70
N GLY A 659 20.40 -11.79 15.86
CA GLY A 659 19.74 -10.85 16.75
C GLY A 659 20.69 -9.80 17.30
N ASP A 660 20.10 -8.77 17.88
CA ASP A 660 20.80 -7.64 18.47
C ASP A 660 20.19 -7.41 19.86
N ALA A 661 20.99 -7.52 20.92
CA ALA A 661 20.52 -7.44 22.30
C ALA A 661 20.93 -6.13 22.96
N LYS A 662 19.98 -5.46 23.62
CA LYS A 662 20.24 -4.23 24.36
C LYS A 662 20.64 -4.52 25.80
N ALA A 663 21.86 -4.13 26.18
CA ALA A 663 22.34 -4.24 27.55
C ALA A 663 21.76 -3.14 28.46
N LEU A 664 21.87 -3.31 29.79
CA LEU A 664 21.36 -2.35 30.78
C LEU A 664 21.97 -0.94 30.62
N GLY A 665 23.22 -0.84 30.16
CA GLY A 665 23.90 0.43 29.84
C GLY A 665 23.50 1.05 28.49
N GLY A 666 22.55 0.45 27.77
CA GLY A 666 22.03 0.95 26.49
C GLY A 666 22.76 0.46 25.24
N SER A 667 23.95 -0.12 25.35
CA SER A 667 24.69 -0.68 24.21
C SER A 667 23.92 -1.83 23.55
N ILE A 668 23.88 -1.84 22.22
CA ILE A 668 23.27 -2.90 21.42
C ILE A 668 24.38 -3.79 20.86
N ASN A 669 24.35 -5.09 21.17
CA ASN A 669 25.37 -6.03 20.75
C ASN A 669 24.78 -7.12 19.84
N PRO A 670 25.37 -7.37 18.65
CA PRO A 670 24.91 -8.44 17.77
C PRO A 670 25.27 -9.82 18.34
N PHE A 671 24.46 -10.82 18.03
CA PHE A 671 24.72 -12.21 18.34
C PHE A 671 24.10 -13.12 17.28
N GLU A 672 24.53 -14.38 17.26
CA GLU A 672 23.98 -15.42 16.40
C GLU A 672 23.57 -16.67 17.17
N GLY A 673 22.52 -17.34 16.67
CA GLY A 673 22.10 -18.66 17.08
C GLY A 673 22.11 -19.61 15.89
N VAL A 674 22.53 -20.85 16.08
CA VAL A 674 22.58 -21.86 15.03
C VAL A 674 21.95 -23.14 15.56
N SER A 675 20.98 -23.71 14.84
CA SER A 675 20.36 -24.99 15.21
C SER A 675 21.34 -26.15 15.04
N GLY A 676 20.94 -27.35 15.52
CA GLY A 676 21.54 -28.59 15.05
C GLY A 676 21.34 -28.75 13.53
N SER A 677 22.15 -29.62 12.92
CA SER A 677 21.94 -30.02 11.52
C SER A 677 20.80 -31.02 11.41
N PHE A 678 20.02 -30.94 10.35
CA PHE A 678 18.94 -31.88 10.02
C PHE A 678 19.02 -32.31 8.55
N ARG A 679 18.40 -33.45 8.24
CA ARG A 679 18.31 -33.97 6.86
C ARG A 679 16.88 -33.92 6.36
N ILE A 680 16.70 -33.56 5.11
CA ILE A 680 15.44 -33.78 4.39
C ILE A 680 15.62 -34.98 3.47
N VAL A 681 14.71 -35.97 3.58
CA VAL A 681 14.77 -37.26 2.88
C VAL A 681 13.61 -37.46 1.92
#